data_AF-A0A9P6I3K2-F1
#
_entry.id   AF-A0A9P6I3K2-F1
#
_cell.length_a   1.000
_cell.length_b   1.000
_cell.length_c   1.000
_cell.angle_alpha   90.00
_cell.angle_beta   90.00
_cell.angle_gamma   90.00
#
_symmetry.space_group_name_H-M   'P 1'
#
loop_
_entity.id
_entity.type
_entity.pdbx_description
1 polymer ?
#
loop_
_entity_poly.entity_id
_entity_poly.type
_entity_poly.pdbx_seq_one_letter_code
_entity_poly.pdbx_strand_id
1 'polypeptide(L)'
;MAPNNVDPGIVAYGGDDYFAGGRGQESKKHQVSSNERYLDYTETPLDVGPTLDSHRGLLSESVLISDKGSSRPEEKSPVHQVADARWRPKWLRPIVLSIFLAIFVVFTVALPVMLWYSQNNSGLVQTRQSYVYLWRFGPTALLTMVSIFWGRVELQTLRYMPWIAHRRSQLLGTQTDVYNLDYTAMLSPMILFQSFRNKHYLVSCIAIVSLILKLQIVLAPGLYSLANVRVAEPTGVQLLDSFNTTTRTTQVTDGSAFYMFKALDSFNMRYPFGVTEDLAYQTFKFANGTARGSTDAPLSVVVDGYFSEMQCLKLEDYEASDPVVSSRDYYAYNVSLKFPGCDQRITSETDRIMWTDRLNKNAGSVGNWVMKMTVGKPCSNLPQQNNQSLYFATRLGPSASNSSQPAFIDFAGVLCTSTSWVSKVQVIDDGVSPKVTALSDEAKIPVVADLWNMLSLSMPESGGRWTTSGTGRVYGPVSSLTQIKGEALGTAVDVTNPALYTNDILYTAVMTMAHNFAPLLGHYRLRQEDESSPSSSGFTISSTDRLIVIQWVCIAMAALFAVQSIIIAAVLVRHTSRTAVWYRDPATVLGNMMFFRDHPDISDRIAHDTSGLATTTTDWSDCSSTPMVLKTSARAISTVFTLGVIFGLVFALRVSETQDGLATVPDDGYLHFVWTSLPALVMLSIAMYAGCCDSSYRALATFSNLSTRSCSAKEVDVSLLDMLGLRALFYSLKQRVWAVTLSQILAIICAFLTTLVSVVFTVQSIPQTSDIQLQQTTWFGATEIGRGLDGLNVARSNRQMISSLVSRQGEAALTYPKNTYDDLVFPVLGGLEDIPLSPNTTIRATIPAAKLHPVTCSKVPPSNYKVNVTSWTEETTYFQAAVTQPFTCPNGTQAELLDMLYPSAGTFLLGTSFVADIFKSPENVNDINMPCGMGLNASDYEYAPWRVQTYAWGEFSKEKKGFESLSVWKCNYTFVEVATEVTLAAENGAYVLDPEIAPKPDLSTIKPWSPSLDLPHVDGQFLSRDVGDSYPSLTIIDVLAGTIASQFKVLIKPYGRFPLVDLGNSNQDEGILQDLHHNYGLVSAQLVNIENRYNMTASSQTSPPPAGGLPALGTTVIDSSRRRLVQNAVVTYVLVAILSIVAAANIWALCSALSRRYVGRTWPFDMHVRGLAPDGFHSMAAMSALLRGSNAPDHLPENTELLSSDELHGRLADLNFSLGWFQRAMSQTKVFTVGVRGDSEFQFLGAKARKVGEQ
;
A
#
# COMPACT_ATOMS: atom_id res chain seq x y z
N MET A 1 -5.23 -51.64 28.69
CA MET A 1 -4.90 -53.05 28.97
C MET A 1 -3.45 -53.10 29.39
N ALA A 2 -3.22 -53.56 30.61
CA ALA A 2 -1.92 -53.79 31.25
C ALA A 2 -1.30 -55.13 30.72
N PRO A 3 -0.16 -55.65 31.22
CA PRO A 3 1.15 -55.03 31.51
C PRO A 3 2.37 -55.98 31.22
N ASN A 4 3.55 -55.57 31.71
CA ASN A 4 4.70 -56.36 32.22
C ASN A 4 5.77 -56.94 31.26
N ASN A 5 7.01 -56.44 31.39
CA ASN A 5 8.24 -57.16 31.79
C ASN A 5 9.48 -56.27 31.53
N VAL A 6 10.65 -56.35 32.18
CA VAL A 6 11.16 -56.82 33.49
C VAL A 6 12.61 -56.28 33.54
N ASP A 7 13.02 -55.84 34.72
CA ASP A 7 14.35 -55.39 35.15
C ASP A 7 15.33 -56.58 35.34
N PRO A 8 16.67 -56.40 35.50
CA PRO A 8 17.27 -55.99 36.79
C PRO A 8 18.42 -54.97 36.62
N GLY A 9 18.57 -53.94 37.47
CA GLY A 9 19.00 -53.97 38.88
C GLY A 9 20.53 -53.77 38.98
N ILE A 10 21.05 -52.60 39.39
CA ILE A 10 21.45 -52.17 40.76
C ILE A 10 21.48 -50.61 40.74
N VAL A 11 20.59 -49.80 41.37
CA VAL A 11 20.28 -49.44 42.79
C VAL A 11 21.48 -48.82 43.54
N ALA A 12 21.61 -47.52 43.88
CA ALA A 12 20.73 -46.41 44.34
C ALA A 12 20.45 -46.34 45.86
N TYR A 13 20.81 -45.20 46.45
CA TYR A 13 20.15 -44.43 47.53
C TYR A 13 20.60 -42.97 47.27
N GLY A 14 19.79 -41.98 46.88
CA GLY A 14 18.40 -41.63 47.23
C GLY A 14 18.44 -40.86 48.57
N GLY A 15 18.33 -39.53 48.64
CA GLY A 15 17.22 -38.60 48.27
C GLY A 15 17.04 -37.69 49.52
N ASP A 16 16.56 -36.46 49.54
CA ASP A 16 15.85 -35.60 48.59
C ASP A 16 15.96 -34.14 49.09
N ASP A 17 15.66 -33.23 48.17
CA ASP A 17 15.04 -31.91 48.37
C ASP A 17 15.70 -30.87 49.29
N TYR A 18 16.24 -29.79 48.68
CA TYR A 18 15.60 -28.46 48.63
C TYR A 18 16.63 -27.34 48.33
N PHE A 19 16.19 -26.41 47.47
CA PHE A 19 16.70 -25.05 47.21
C PHE A 19 18.05 -24.87 46.50
N ALA A 20 17.99 -24.72 45.17
CA ALA A 20 19.01 -24.05 44.38
C ALA A 20 18.98 -22.52 44.62
N GLY A 21 20.06 -21.99 45.21
CA GLY A 21 20.44 -20.58 45.14
C GLY A 21 21.14 -20.26 43.81
N GLY A 22 21.22 -19.02 43.35
CA GLY A 22 20.68 -17.78 43.89
C GLY A 22 20.49 -16.78 42.76
N ARG A 23 19.24 -16.31 42.60
CA ARG A 23 18.93 -15.00 42.04
C ARG A 23 18.96 -13.99 43.19
N GLY A 24 19.53 -12.82 42.97
CA GLY A 24 19.38 -11.68 43.87
C GLY A 24 18.72 -10.53 43.13
N GLN A 25 17.39 -10.41 43.27
CA GLN A 25 16.65 -9.21 42.90
C GLN A 25 15.67 -8.87 44.04
N GLU A 26 15.54 -7.55 44.29
CA GLU A 26 14.48 -6.82 45.02
C GLU A 26 14.67 -6.37 46.48
N SER A 27 14.84 -5.04 46.63
CA SER A 27 13.85 -4.04 47.09
C SER A 27 13.26 -4.01 48.52
N LYS A 28 13.36 -2.81 49.12
CA LYS A 28 12.52 -2.11 50.14
C LYS A 28 12.68 -2.44 51.65
N LYS A 29 13.02 -1.41 52.46
CA LYS A 29 12.06 -0.60 53.27
C LYS A 29 12.73 0.54 54.08
N HIS A 30 11.85 1.43 54.56
CA HIS A 30 11.98 2.75 55.20
C HIS A 30 12.79 2.91 56.51
N GLN A 31 13.03 4.20 56.81
CA GLN A 31 13.06 4.89 58.12
C GLN A 31 14.39 5.03 58.89
N VAL A 32 14.84 6.30 58.92
CA VAL A 32 15.24 7.14 60.08
C VAL A 32 16.55 6.83 60.83
N SER A 33 17.24 7.94 61.15
CA SER A 33 18.30 8.16 62.17
C SER A 33 19.70 7.66 61.79
N SER A 34 20.62 8.52 61.33
CA SER A 34 21.36 9.61 62.03
C SER A 34 22.65 9.14 62.72
N ASN A 35 23.71 9.91 62.45
CA ASN A 35 24.97 10.09 63.19
C ASN A 35 26.00 8.93 63.19
N GLU A 36 27.32 9.14 63.06
CA GLU A 36 28.14 10.32 63.34
C GLU A 36 29.61 10.18 62.85
N ARG A 37 30.26 11.35 62.66
CA ARG A 37 31.70 11.67 62.94
C ARG A 37 32.79 11.17 61.97
N TYR A 38 33.76 11.97 61.50
CA TYR A 38 34.34 13.23 61.98
C TYR A 38 34.84 14.11 60.79
N LEU A 39 34.38 15.35 60.71
CA LEU A 39 35.09 16.49 60.10
C LEU A 39 34.81 17.67 61.04
N ASP A 40 35.72 17.83 62.00
CA ASP A 40 35.70 18.76 63.14
C ASP A 40 36.34 20.10 62.69
N TYR A 41 35.94 21.31 63.10
CA TYR A 41 35.30 21.76 64.34
C TYR A 41 34.30 22.91 64.07
N THR A 42 33.24 22.89 64.89
CA THR A 42 32.23 23.89 65.21
C THR A 42 32.86 25.17 65.84
N GLU A 43 32.23 26.35 65.90
CA GLU A 43 30.97 26.69 66.57
C GLU A 43 30.41 28.08 66.15
N THR A 44 29.09 28.18 66.18
CA THR A 44 28.21 29.37 66.33
C THR A 44 28.16 29.84 67.82
N PRO A 45 27.27 30.77 68.24
CA PRO A 45 27.08 32.18 67.88
C PRO A 45 26.91 33.09 69.14
N LEU A 46 27.12 34.42 69.04
CA LEU A 46 26.32 35.42 69.79
C LEU A 46 26.65 36.85 69.33
N ASP A 47 25.57 37.51 68.88
CA ASP A 47 25.24 38.94 68.92
C ASP A 47 26.14 40.07 68.36
N VAL A 48 25.39 41.04 67.81
CA VAL A 48 25.68 42.46 67.56
C VAL A 48 26.19 42.86 66.17
N GLY A 49 25.24 43.34 65.35
CA GLY A 49 25.38 44.47 64.40
C GLY A 49 26.09 44.20 63.08
N PRO A 50 25.55 44.75 61.96
CA PRO A 50 26.36 45.81 61.36
C PRO A 50 25.55 46.98 60.77
N THR A 51 26.08 48.16 61.04
CA THR A 51 25.84 49.40 60.29
C THR A 51 26.74 49.48 59.05
N LEU A 52 26.11 49.90 57.95
CA LEU A 52 26.49 50.94 56.99
C LEU A 52 27.69 50.78 56.02
N ASP A 53 27.40 51.18 54.77
CA ASP A 53 28.28 51.77 53.73
C ASP A 53 29.26 50.84 52.97
N SER A 54 29.54 51.00 51.67
CA SER A 54 29.10 51.94 50.64
C SER A 54 29.56 51.44 49.25
N HIS A 55 28.99 52.05 48.20
CA HIS A 55 29.44 52.19 46.81
C HIS A 55 29.46 50.98 45.85
N ARG A 56 28.53 51.02 44.88
CA ARG A 56 28.80 50.66 43.48
C ARG A 56 28.27 51.76 42.56
N GLY A 57 29.13 52.25 41.68
CA GLY A 57 28.81 53.11 40.55
C GLY A 57 29.17 52.45 39.21
N LEU A 58 28.64 53.08 38.16
CA LEU A 58 28.93 52.95 36.72
C LEU A 58 28.19 51.84 35.96
N LEU A 59 27.17 52.22 35.17
CA LEU A 59 27.32 52.72 33.80
C LEU A 59 25.95 53.21 33.27
N SER A 60 25.86 54.47 32.83
CA SER A 60 24.96 54.90 31.77
C SER A 60 25.39 56.27 31.28
N GLU A 61 25.70 56.38 29.99
CA GLU A 61 26.09 57.62 29.33
C GLU A 61 24.87 58.37 28.80
N SER A 62 25.08 59.68 28.73
CA SER A 62 24.22 60.84 28.49
C SER A 62 23.43 60.92 27.18
N VAL A 63 22.29 61.62 27.25
CA VAL A 63 21.91 62.70 26.29
C VAL A 63 21.31 63.88 27.08
N LEU A 64 21.89 65.06 26.89
CA LEU A 64 21.54 66.38 27.45
C LEU A 64 20.60 67.15 26.50
N ILE A 65 19.57 67.84 27.01
CA ILE A 65 19.16 69.20 26.59
C ILE A 65 18.63 69.99 27.81
N SER A 66 19.09 71.23 27.90
CA SER A 66 18.90 72.31 28.89
C SER A 66 17.49 72.94 28.86
N ASP A 67 16.93 73.38 30.01
CA ASP A 67 16.84 74.83 30.31
C ASP A 67 16.41 75.20 31.75
N LYS A 68 16.84 76.41 32.14
CA LYS A 68 16.91 77.04 33.48
C LYS A 68 15.58 77.60 34.03
N GLY A 69 15.50 77.72 35.36
CA GLY A 69 14.97 78.94 36.03
C GLY A 69 14.24 78.76 37.38
N SER A 70 14.87 79.23 38.48
CA SER A 70 14.34 79.98 39.66
C SER A 70 13.00 79.56 40.33
N SER A 71 12.75 79.45 41.64
CA SER A 71 13.35 79.97 42.89
C SER A 71 12.60 79.40 44.12
N ARG A 72 13.34 78.95 45.15
CA ARG A 72 13.15 79.01 46.64
C ARG A 72 11.80 78.61 47.34
N PRO A 73 11.84 78.26 48.66
CA PRO A 73 11.20 77.04 49.20
C PRO A 73 10.18 77.26 50.32
N GLU A 74 9.31 76.28 50.55
CA GLU A 74 8.60 75.90 51.80
C GLU A 74 7.60 74.80 51.38
N GLU A 75 7.32 73.69 52.07
CA GLU A 75 7.35 73.32 53.48
C GLU A 75 7.29 71.77 53.52
N LYS A 76 8.07 71.13 54.40
CA LYS A 76 8.04 69.66 54.57
C LYS A 76 6.89 69.25 55.48
N SER A 77 6.10 68.27 55.04
CA SER A 77 5.33 67.37 55.91
C SER A 77 5.37 65.94 55.34
N PRO A 78 5.24 64.91 56.18
CA PRO A 78 6.19 63.80 56.20
C PRO A 78 5.92 62.72 55.15
N VAL A 79 7.02 62.18 54.63
CA VAL A 79 7.08 60.99 53.78
C VAL A 79 6.59 59.79 54.60
N HIS A 80 5.39 59.28 54.31
CA HIS A 80 5.06 57.90 54.62
C HIS A 80 6.01 57.01 53.81
N GLN A 81 6.88 56.28 54.52
CA GLN A 81 7.67 55.20 53.93
C GLN A 81 6.73 54.20 53.27
N VAL A 82 6.79 54.12 51.94
CA VAL A 82 6.00 53.20 51.13
C VAL A 82 6.48 51.78 51.42
N ALA A 83 5.67 51.01 52.16
CA ALA A 83 5.85 49.56 52.24
C ALA A 83 5.69 48.96 50.83
N ASP A 84 6.61 48.07 50.44
CA ASP A 84 6.63 47.49 49.10
C ASP A 84 5.33 46.71 48.79
N ALA A 85 4.51 47.24 47.88
CA ALA A 85 3.30 46.59 47.37
C ALA A 85 3.61 45.18 46.81
N ARG A 86 3.05 44.14 47.46
CA ARG A 86 3.44 42.73 47.24
C ARG A 86 2.51 41.94 46.33
N TRP A 87 1.30 42.41 46.05
CA TRP A 87 0.29 41.65 45.30
C TRP A 87 0.54 41.71 43.79
N ARG A 88 0.56 40.53 43.16
CA ARG A 88 0.69 40.32 41.71
C ARG A 88 -0.39 39.34 41.24
N PRO A 89 -1.11 39.64 40.14
CA PRO A 89 -2.02 38.68 39.53
C PRO A 89 -1.30 37.36 39.23
N LYS A 90 -1.91 36.23 39.56
CA LYS A 90 -1.25 34.92 39.55
C LYS A 90 -0.67 34.55 38.17
N TRP A 91 -1.36 34.89 37.08
CA TRP A 91 -0.95 34.56 35.71
C TRP A 91 0.01 35.58 35.09
N LEU A 92 0.17 36.77 35.69
CA LEU A 92 1.16 37.79 35.28
C LEU A 92 2.48 37.70 36.07
N ARG A 93 2.65 36.67 36.90
CA ARG A 93 3.90 36.45 37.62
C ARG A 93 5.00 36.06 36.62
N PRO A 94 6.25 36.53 36.83
CA PRO A 94 7.36 36.24 35.94
C PRO A 94 7.60 34.73 35.75
N ILE A 95 7.35 33.92 36.79
CA ILE A 95 7.45 32.46 36.73
C ILE A 95 6.48 31.87 35.68
N VAL A 96 5.21 32.31 35.67
CA VAL A 96 4.19 31.81 34.74
C VAL A 96 4.52 32.23 33.30
N LEU A 97 4.91 33.49 33.10
CA LEU A 97 5.34 33.99 31.79
C LEU A 97 6.63 33.30 31.30
N SER A 98 7.54 32.94 32.20
CA SER A 98 8.77 32.19 31.88
C SER A 98 8.46 30.76 31.45
N ILE A 99 7.44 30.12 32.04
CA ILE A 99 6.98 28.79 31.60
C ILE A 99 6.43 28.86 30.16
N PHE A 100 5.61 29.87 29.84
CA PHE A 100 5.13 30.05 28.46
C PHE A 100 6.26 30.38 27.48
N LEU A 101 7.24 31.19 27.88
CA LEU A 101 8.44 31.46 27.08
C LEU A 101 9.20 30.15 26.79
N ALA A 102 9.41 29.31 27.80
CA ALA A 102 10.08 28.03 27.64
C ALA A 102 9.31 27.11 26.68
N ILE A 103 7.98 27.03 26.79
CA ILE A 103 7.14 26.22 25.89
C ILE A 103 7.26 26.71 24.43
N PHE A 104 7.21 28.02 24.19
CA PHE A 104 7.31 28.55 22.82
C PHE A 104 8.70 28.38 22.23
N VAL A 105 9.77 28.56 23.02
CA VAL A 105 11.14 28.28 22.58
C VAL A 105 11.32 26.80 22.24
N VAL A 106 10.76 25.90 23.06
CA VAL A 106 10.77 24.45 22.77
C VAL A 106 10.08 24.16 21.45
N PHE A 107 8.90 24.73 21.17
CA PHE A 107 8.22 24.54 19.89
C PHE A 107 8.96 25.17 18.70
N THR A 108 9.62 26.32 18.88
CA THR A 108 10.46 26.95 17.85
C THR A 108 11.62 26.05 17.42
N VAL A 109 12.22 25.30 18.35
CA VAL A 109 13.34 24.38 18.06
C VAL A 109 12.85 23.01 17.58
N ALA A 110 11.82 22.46 18.22
CA ALA A 110 11.33 21.11 17.93
C ALA A 110 10.79 20.96 16.51
N LEU A 111 10.05 21.95 15.99
CA LEU A 111 9.45 21.88 14.66
C LEU A 111 10.50 21.79 13.53
N PRO A 112 11.52 22.67 13.45
CA PRO A 112 12.61 22.53 12.48
C PRO A 112 13.42 21.23 12.62
N VAL A 113 13.67 20.77 13.85
CA VAL A 113 14.36 19.49 14.09
C VAL A 113 13.55 18.32 13.53
N MET A 114 12.23 18.31 13.73
CA MET A 114 11.33 17.32 13.15
C MET A 114 11.33 17.39 11.61
N LEU A 115 11.33 18.59 11.03
CA LEU A 115 11.40 18.77 9.58
C LEU A 115 12.71 18.23 8.99
N TRP A 116 13.85 18.58 9.61
CA TRP A 116 15.16 18.07 9.20
C TRP A 116 15.23 16.54 9.28
N TYR A 117 14.74 15.96 10.39
CA TYR A 117 14.68 14.50 10.55
C TYR A 117 13.78 13.84 9.51
N SER A 118 12.59 14.41 9.26
CA SER A 118 11.65 13.91 8.25
C SER A 118 12.24 13.95 6.84
N GLN A 119 13.04 14.97 6.50
CA GLN A 119 13.68 15.09 5.19
C GLN A 119 14.85 14.09 5.03
N ASN A 120 15.63 13.87 6.09
CA ASN A 120 16.79 12.97 6.04
C ASN A 120 16.42 11.48 6.08
N ASN A 121 15.30 11.12 6.74
CA ASN A 121 14.90 9.72 6.97
C ASN A 121 13.63 9.31 6.21
N SER A 122 13.24 10.10 5.19
CA SER A 122 12.04 9.86 4.35
C SER A 122 10.78 9.66 5.19
N GLY A 123 10.53 10.54 6.15
CA GLY A 123 9.41 10.51 7.09
C GLY A 123 9.82 10.37 8.56
N LEU A 124 8.85 10.59 9.46
CA LEU A 124 9.03 10.55 10.92
C LEU A 124 8.86 9.13 11.48
N VAL A 125 7.71 8.53 11.23
CA VAL A 125 7.27 7.25 11.80
C VAL A 125 6.40 6.50 10.78
N GLN A 126 6.52 5.18 10.75
CA GLN A 126 5.62 4.29 9.99
C GLN A 126 4.25 4.26 10.67
N THR A 127 3.20 4.65 9.94
CA THR A 127 1.85 4.78 10.49
C THR A 127 0.82 4.41 9.45
N ARG A 128 -0.22 3.65 9.84
CA ARG A 128 -1.31 3.30 8.92
C ARG A 128 -2.30 4.45 8.74
N GLN A 129 -2.98 4.49 7.59
CA GLN A 129 -4.05 5.45 7.30
C GLN A 129 -5.20 5.43 8.34
N SER A 130 -5.40 4.35 9.07
CA SER A 130 -6.38 4.27 10.18
C SER A 130 -6.04 5.18 11.37
N TYR A 131 -4.78 5.58 11.54
CA TYR A 131 -4.31 6.42 12.64
C TYR A 131 -4.32 7.92 12.31
N VAL A 132 -4.91 8.34 11.18
CA VAL A 132 -4.99 9.75 10.75
C VAL A 132 -5.48 10.70 11.84
N TYR A 133 -6.35 10.20 12.71
CA TYR A 133 -6.84 10.93 13.87
C TYR A 133 -5.71 11.38 14.81
N LEU A 134 -4.70 10.55 15.07
CA LEU A 134 -3.71 10.80 16.14
C LEU A 134 -2.81 12.00 15.82
N TRP A 135 -2.28 12.10 14.61
CA TRP A 135 -1.36 13.19 14.24
C TRP A 135 -2.06 14.48 13.77
N ARG A 136 -3.33 14.43 13.35
CA ARG A 136 -4.12 15.66 13.08
C ARG A 136 -4.74 16.23 14.36
N PHE A 137 -5.20 15.36 15.27
CA PHE A 137 -5.80 15.75 16.55
C PHE A 137 -4.75 16.13 17.61
N GLY A 138 -3.62 15.42 17.68
CA GLY A 138 -2.62 15.63 18.74
C GLY A 138 -2.08 17.07 18.81
N PRO A 139 -1.50 17.63 17.73
CA PRO A 139 -0.96 18.99 17.71
C PRO A 139 -2.04 20.04 17.97
N THR A 140 -3.23 19.89 17.38
CA THR A 140 -4.33 20.83 17.57
C THR A 140 -4.79 20.85 19.03
N ALA A 141 -4.98 19.69 19.66
CA ALA A 141 -5.36 19.58 21.07
C ALA A 141 -4.30 20.16 22.03
N LEU A 142 -3.01 19.97 21.72
CA LEU A 142 -1.92 20.55 22.52
C LEU A 142 -1.96 22.08 22.47
N LEU A 143 -2.14 22.66 21.27
CA LEU A 143 -2.20 24.11 21.11
C LEU A 143 -3.48 24.73 21.67
N THR A 144 -4.62 24.04 21.57
CA THR A 144 -5.86 24.50 22.23
C THR A 144 -5.70 24.52 23.74
N MET A 145 -5.01 23.54 24.33
CA MET A 145 -4.71 23.53 25.76
C MET A 145 -3.81 24.71 26.17
N VAL A 146 -2.73 24.96 25.43
CA VAL A 146 -1.86 26.12 25.67
C VAL A 146 -2.65 27.44 25.54
N SER A 147 -3.51 27.55 24.54
CA SER A 147 -4.40 28.71 24.32
C SER A 147 -5.39 28.93 25.48
N ILE A 148 -5.98 27.88 26.05
CA ILE A 148 -6.88 27.97 27.21
C ILE A 148 -6.16 28.57 28.42
N PHE A 149 -4.92 28.14 28.68
CA PHE A 149 -4.12 28.69 29.77
C PHE A 149 -3.65 30.11 29.47
N TRP A 150 -3.23 30.39 28.24
CA TRP A 150 -2.82 31.73 27.80
C TRP A 150 -3.96 32.75 27.88
N GLY A 151 -5.20 32.33 27.60
CA GLY A 151 -6.39 33.17 27.76
C GLY A 151 -6.55 33.74 29.17
N ARG A 152 -5.96 33.10 30.20
CA ARG A 152 -5.91 33.64 31.58
C ARG A 152 -4.90 34.78 31.72
N VAL A 153 -3.75 34.68 31.05
CA VAL A 153 -2.76 35.76 30.98
C VAL A 153 -3.36 36.97 30.28
N GLU A 154 -4.05 36.76 29.15
CA GLU A 154 -4.77 37.80 28.41
C GLU A 154 -5.84 38.45 29.29
N LEU A 155 -6.75 37.68 29.87
CA LEU A 155 -7.85 38.19 30.68
C LEU A 155 -7.37 39.01 31.88
N GLN A 156 -6.38 38.51 32.63
CA GLN A 156 -5.85 39.27 33.78
C GLN A 156 -5.13 40.55 33.33
N THR A 157 -4.45 40.52 32.18
CA THR A 157 -3.81 41.73 31.64
C THR A 157 -4.85 42.79 31.30
N LEU A 158 -5.92 42.40 30.62
CA LEU A 158 -7.01 43.32 30.24
C LEU A 158 -7.70 43.92 31.47
N ARG A 159 -7.96 43.07 32.47
CA ARG A 159 -8.67 43.46 33.70
C ARG A 159 -7.87 44.40 34.59
N TYR A 160 -6.59 44.13 34.83
CA TYR A 160 -5.77 44.94 35.75
C TYR A 160 -5.10 46.16 35.09
N MET A 161 -5.26 46.32 33.77
CA MET A 161 -4.64 47.42 33.04
C MET A 161 -4.97 48.83 33.59
N PRO A 162 -6.21 49.15 34.03
CA PRO A 162 -6.52 50.48 34.57
C PRO A 162 -5.63 50.85 35.76
N TRP A 163 -5.40 49.91 36.69
CA TRP A 163 -4.53 50.09 37.85
C TRP A 163 -3.05 50.18 37.48
N ILE A 164 -2.60 49.37 36.51
CA ILE A 164 -1.22 49.40 35.99
C ILE A 164 -0.96 50.75 35.28
N ALA A 165 -1.91 51.22 34.48
CA ALA A 165 -1.81 52.48 33.75
C ALA A 165 -1.82 53.69 34.68
N HIS A 166 -2.66 53.70 35.71
CA HIS A 166 -2.75 54.80 36.68
C HIS A 166 -1.46 54.95 37.50
N ARG A 167 -0.91 53.85 38.03
CA ARG A 167 0.37 53.91 38.75
C ARG A 167 1.51 54.39 37.84
N ARG A 168 1.49 54.01 36.57
CA ARG A 168 2.46 54.47 35.57
C ARG A 168 2.28 55.96 35.26
N SER A 169 1.06 56.47 35.14
CA SER A 169 0.81 57.88 34.88
C SER A 169 1.24 58.75 36.06
N GLN A 170 1.05 58.28 37.31
CA GLN A 170 1.60 58.91 38.51
C GLN A 170 3.13 58.97 38.50
N LEU A 171 3.81 57.87 38.15
CA LEU A 171 5.28 57.81 38.05
C LEU A 171 5.87 58.71 36.94
N LEU A 172 5.11 58.97 35.87
CA LEU A 172 5.53 59.80 34.72
C LEU A 172 4.99 61.24 34.74
N GLY A 173 4.21 61.62 35.76
CA GLY A 173 3.62 62.98 35.88
C GLY A 173 2.67 63.37 34.74
N THR A 174 2.09 62.41 34.04
CA THR A 174 1.24 62.65 32.84
C THR A 174 -0.24 62.51 33.20
N GLN A 175 -1.05 63.54 32.93
CA GLN A 175 -2.50 63.51 33.19
C GLN A 175 -3.23 62.93 31.96
N THR A 176 -3.56 61.64 32.00
CA THR A 176 -4.34 60.94 30.97
C THR A 176 -5.62 60.36 31.58
N ASP A 177 -6.73 60.37 30.83
CA ASP A 177 -8.03 59.78 31.21
C ASP A 177 -7.96 58.24 31.33
N VAL A 178 -7.35 57.73 32.41
CA VAL A 178 -7.17 56.29 32.66
C VAL A 178 -8.40 55.68 33.36
N TYR A 179 -9.26 56.49 34.00
CA TYR A 179 -10.31 56.02 34.91
C TYR A 179 -11.48 55.32 34.21
N ASN A 180 -11.79 55.68 32.95
CA ASN A 180 -12.87 55.09 32.14
C ASN A 180 -12.43 53.87 31.30
N LEU A 181 -11.21 53.38 31.52
CA LEU A 181 -10.63 52.30 30.71
C LEU A 181 -11.21 50.94 31.08
N ASP A 182 -11.82 50.24 30.12
CA ASP A 182 -12.22 48.82 30.27
C ASP A 182 -11.96 48.04 28.97
N TYR A 183 -10.85 47.30 28.93
CA TYR A 183 -10.53 46.42 27.81
C TYR A 183 -11.30 45.10 27.85
N THR A 184 -11.89 44.71 28.98
CA THR A 184 -12.59 43.43 29.13
C THR A 184 -13.96 43.43 28.46
N ALA A 185 -14.56 44.61 28.27
CA ALA A 185 -15.81 44.81 27.56
C ALA A 185 -15.66 44.92 26.03
N MET A 186 -14.42 44.98 25.51
CA MET A 186 -14.14 45.21 24.09
C MET A 186 -13.91 43.89 23.32
N LEU A 187 -14.19 43.90 22.00
CA LEU A 187 -13.86 42.78 21.12
C LEU A 187 -12.36 42.75 20.81
N SER A 188 -11.81 41.54 20.60
CA SER A 188 -10.36 41.29 20.43
C SER A 188 -9.65 42.17 19.37
N PRO A 189 -10.20 42.42 18.16
CA PRO A 189 -9.56 43.32 17.18
C PRO A 189 -9.52 44.79 17.66
N MET A 190 -10.56 45.22 18.36
CA MET A 190 -10.64 46.57 18.91
C MET A 190 -9.63 46.78 20.04
N ILE A 191 -9.42 45.75 20.88
CA ILE A 191 -8.41 45.76 21.95
C ILE A 191 -7.02 46.01 21.36
N LEU A 192 -6.64 45.32 20.28
CA LEU A 192 -5.35 45.49 19.63
C LEU A 192 -5.14 46.91 19.12
N PHE A 193 -6.11 47.44 18.38
CA PHE A 193 -6.04 48.78 17.80
C PHE A 193 -6.00 49.86 18.89
N GLN A 194 -6.89 49.80 19.87
CA GLN A 194 -7.03 50.81 20.91
C GLN A 194 -5.89 50.75 21.94
N SER A 195 -5.40 49.57 22.30
CA SER A 195 -4.23 49.45 23.19
C SER A 195 -2.96 49.99 22.55
N PHE A 196 -2.75 49.73 21.25
CA PHE A 196 -1.60 50.25 20.53
C PHE A 196 -1.65 51.78 20.41
N ARG A 197 -2.82 52.32 20.03
CA ARG A 197 -3.07 53.78 19.95
C ARG A 197 -2.84 54.47 21.30
N ASN A 198 -3.31 53.86 22.39
CA ASN A 198 -3.17 54.41 23.74
C ASN A 198 -1.79 54.13 24.38
N LYS A 199 -0.81 53.61 23.63
CA LYS A 199 0.55 53.25 24.11
C LYS A 199 0.56 52.23 25.27
N HIS A 200 -0.49 51.42 25.36
CA HIS A 200 -0.64 50.31 26.31
C HIS A 200 -0.03 49.03 25.75
N TYR A 201 1.28 49.07 25.45
CA TYR A 201 2.00 48.00 24.75
C TYR A 201 1.92 46.62 25.42
N LEU A 202 1.78 46.55 26.76
CA LEU A 202 1.60 45.28 27.47
C LEU A 202 0.35 44.52 26.99
N VAL A 203 -0.77 45.24 26.86
CA VAL A 203 -2.04 44.69 26.37
C VAL A 203 -1.92 44.31 24.90
N SER A 204 -1.31 45.17 24.08
CA SER A 204 -1.12 44.89 22.66
C SER A 204 -0.27 43.63 22.43
N CYS A 205 0.87 43.51 23.12
CA CYS A 205 1.75 42.36 23.03
C CYS A 205 1.04 41.05 23.42
N ILE A 206 0.30 41.05 24.54
CA ILE A 206 -0.36 39.84 25.03
C ILE A 206 -1.54 39.43 24.13
N ALA A 207 -2.30 40.39 23.61
CA ALA A 207 -3.35 40.13 22.63
C ALA A 207 -2.80 39.65 21.27
N ILE A 208 -1.62 40.13 20.84
CA ILE A 208 -0.93 39.63 19.63
C ILE A 208 -0.55 38.15 19.83
N VAL A 209 -0.01 37.77 20.98
CA VAL A 209 0.31 36.36 21.27
C VAL A 209 -0.95 35.49 21.22
N SER A 210 -2.07 35.96 21.78
CA SER A 210 -3.36 35.26 21.70
C SER A 210 -3.87 35.10 20.26
N LEU A 211 -3.67 36.11 19.40
CA LEU A 211 -4.04 36.04 17.99
C LEU A 211 -3.17 35.03 17.24
N ILE A 212 -1.85 35.04 17.46
CA ILE A 212 -0.92 34.11 16.83
C ILE A 212 -1.21 32.66 17.25
N LEU A 213 -1.51 32.40 18.54
CA LEU A 213 -1.89 31.07 19.01
C LEU A 213 -3.15 30.54 18.31
N LYS A 214 -4.16 31.41 18.13
CA LYS A 214 -5.38 31.06 17.39
C LYS A 214 -5.09 30.73 15.92
N LEU A 215 -4.18 31.46 15.27
CA LEU A 215 -3.74 31.16 13.90
C LEU A 215 -3.00 29.82 13.82
N GLN A 216 -2.11 29.52 14.79
CA GLN A 216 -1.39 28.26 14.84
C GLN A 216 -2.31 27.04 15.06
N ILE A 217 -3.39 27.19 15.85
CA ILE A 217 -4.42 26.14 16.00
C ILE A 217 -5.07 25.81 14.65
N VAL A 218 -5.31 26.81 13.79
CA VAL A 218 -5.88 26.62 12.44
C VAL A 218 -4.88 25.95 11.48
N LEU A 219 -3.57 26.18 11.65
CA LEU A 219 -2.51 25.60 10.82
C LEU A 219 -2.13 24.17 11.22
N ALA A 220 -2.28 23.82 12.49
CA ALA A 220 -1.85 22.54 13.06
C ALA A 220 -2.41 21.27 12.37
N PRO A 221 -3.67 21.20 11.89
CA PRO A 221 -4.17 20.06 11.11
C PRO A 221 -3.36 19.76 9.85
N GLY A 222 -2.77 20.79 9.24
CA GLY A 222 -1.98 20.71 8.02
C GLY A 222 -0.49 20.48 8.25
N LEU A 223 -0.05 20.21 9.48
CA LEU A 223 1.37 20.05 9.78
C LEU A 223 1.94 18.74 9.18
N TYR A 224 1.15 17.68 9.15
CA TYR A 224 1.58 16.35 8.71
C TYR A 224 0.71 15.79 7.57
N SER A 225 1.34 15.05 6.66
CA SER A 225 0.67 14.26 5.61
C SER A 225 1.26 12.84 5.54
N LEU A 226 0.48 11.89 5.02
CA LEU A 226 0.95 10.54 4.73
C LEU A 226 1.60 10.50 3.34
N ALA A 227 2.76 9.87 3.23
CA ALA A 227 3.39 9.55 1.97
C ALA A 227 3.79 8.07 1.94
N ASN A 228 3.61 7.44 0.79
CA ASN A 228 4.09 6.08 0.54
C ASN A 228 5.59 6.12 0.25
N VAL A 229 6.39 5.47 1.09
CA VAL A 229 7.85 5.41 0.96
C VAL A 229 8.29 3.97 0.87
N ARG A 230 9.06 3.65 -0.18
CA ARG A 230 9.65 2.33 -0.39
C ARG A 230 10.92 2.19 0.47
N VAL A 231 10.91 1.25 1.41
CA VAL A 231 12.00 1.03 2.37
C VAL A 231 12.52 -0.40 2.23
N ALA A 232 13.84 -0.57 2.15
CA ALA A 232 14.47 -1.89 2.14
C ALA A 232 14.60 -2.44 3.57
N GLU A 233 14.01 -3.61 3.83
CA GLU A 233 14.06 -4.34 5.11
C GLU A 233 14.84 -5.65 4.96
N PRO A 234 15.78 -5.98 5.85
CA PRO A 234 16.51 -7.25 5.80
C PRO A 234 15.60 -8.42 6.19
N THR A 235 15.61 -9.49 5.40
CA THR A 235 14.79 -10.69 5.60
C THR A 235 15.59 -11.97 5.43
N GLY A 236 15.22 -13.02 6.16
CA GLY A 236 15.80 -14.35 6.01
C GLY A 236 15.28 -15.06 4.76
N VAL A 237 16.18 -15.71 4.03
CA VAL A 237 15.89 -16.40 2.76
C VAL A 237 16.36 -17.86 2.86
N GLN A 238 15.53 -18.79 2.36
CA GLN A 238 15.90 -20.19 2.18
C GLN A 238 16.20 -20.46 0.71
N LEU A 239 17.40 -20.97 0.42
CA LEU A 239 17.76 -21.50 -0.91
C LEU A 239 17.10 -22.87 -1.10
N LEU A 240 16.64 -23.16 -2.32
CA LEU A 240 15.93 -24.41 -2.64
C LEU A 240 16.78 -25.41 -3.42
N ASP A 241 17.82 -24.92 -4.08
CA ASP A 241 18.63 -25.71 -4.99
C ASP A 241 20.08 -25.24 -5.08
N SER A 242 20.92 -26.08 -5.68
CA SER A 242 22.33 -25.79 -5.95
C SER A 242 22.78 -26.28 -7.32
N PHE A 243 23.84 -25.69 -7.87
CA PHE A 243 24.44 -26.13 -9.13
C PHE A 243 25.50 -27.19 -8.91
N ASN A 244 25.37 -28.32 -9.59
CA ASN A 244 26.40 -29.35 -9.58
C ASN A 244 27.48 -29.05 -10.63
N THR A 245 28.65 -28.62 -10.18
CA THR A 245 29.77 -28.22 -11.06
C THR A 245 30.69 -29.39 -11.45
N THR A 246 30.59 -30.53 -10.76
CA THR A 246 31.59 -31.63 -10.84
C THR A 246 31.09 -32.87 -11.60
N THR A 247 29.78 -33.13 -11.61
CA THR A 247 29.23 -34.31 -12.29
C THR A 247 29.25 -34.15 -13.81
N ARG A 248 29.67 -35.20 -14.52
CA ARG A 248 29.52 -35.26 -15.99
C ARG A 248 28.05 -35.40 -16.37
N THR A 249 27.71 -34.91 -17.55
CA THR A 249 26.37 -35.03 -18.14
C THR A 249 25.90 -36.48 -18.15
N THR A 250 24.76 -36.75 -17.51
CA THR A 250 24.05 -38.02 -17.62
C THR A 250 23.69 -38.26 -19.09
N GLN A 251 23.85 -39.49 -19.61
CA GLN A 251 23.58 -39.83 -21.02
C GLN A 251 22.08 -39.87 -21.38
N VAL A 252 21.23 -39.22 -20.58
CA VAL A 252 19.79 -39.37 -20.71
C VAL A 252 19.19 -38.22 -21.48
N THR A 253 18.28 -38.55 -22.39
CA THR A 253 17.57 -37.58 -23.21
C THR A 253 16.38 -36.97 -22.46
N ASP A 254 16.33 -35.65 -22.37
CA ASP A 254 15.25 -34.87 -21.75
C ASP A 254 15.01 -33.61 -22.57
N GLY A 255 13.84 -33.55 -23.23
CA GLY A 255 13.43 -32.46 -24.12
C GLY A 255 12.96 -31.19 -23.42
N SER A 256 12.97 -31.11 -22.08
CA SER A 256 12.42 -29.97 -21.32
C SER A 256 12.99 -28.63 -21.76
N ALA A 257 14.32 -28.53 -21.93
CA ALA A 257 14.96 -27.29 -22.37
C ALA A 257 14.54 -26.90 -23.80
N PHE A 258 14.36 -27.88 -24.69
CA PHE A 258 13.92 -27.65 -26.07
C PHE A 258 12.48 -27.14 -26.12
N TYR A 259 11.57 -27.83 -25.44
CA TYR A 259 10.16 -27.41 -25.41
C TYR A 259 10.02 -26.06 -24.70
N MET A 260 10.67 -25.82 -23.57
CA MET A 260 10.62 -24.53 -22.89
C MET A 260 11.17 -23.40 -23.78
N PHE A 261 12.31 -23.59 -24.46
CA PHE A 261 12.82 -22.57 -25.38
C PHE A 261 11.83 -22.26 -26.51
N LYS A 262 11.25 -23.30 -27.11
CA LYS A 262 10.23 -23.12 -28.15
C LYS A 262 9.00 -22.37 -27.63
N ALA A 263 8.58 -22.65 -26.39
CA ALA A 263 7.46 -21.95 -25.77
C ALA A 263 7.76 -20.46 -25.53
N LEU A 264 8.97 -20.15 -25.04
CA LEU A 264 9.45 -18.77 -24.83
C LEU A 264 9.46 -17.98 -26.15
N ASP A 265 10.02 -18.57 -27.21
CA ASP A 265 10.13 -17.93 -28.54
C ASP A 265 8.76 -17.76 -29.22
N SER A 266 7.90 -18.78 -29.19
CA SER A 266 6.62 -18.77 -29.92
C SER A 266 5.49 -18.03 -29.20
N PHE A 267 5.51 -17.97 -27.87
CA PHE A 267 4.38 -17.45 -27.07
C PHE A 267 4.74 -16.23 -26.21
N ASN A 268 5.96 -15.70 -26.33
CA ASN A 268 6.47 -14.59 -25.51
C ASN A 268 6.24 -14.86 -24.01
N MET A 269 6.46 -16.10 -23.60
CA MET A 269 6.31 -16.53 -22.22
C MET A 269 7.39 -15.90 -21.34
N ARG A 270 7.09 -15.78 -20.05
CA ARG A 270 8.08 -15.40 -19.05
C ARG A 270 8.99 -16.59 -18.74
N TYR A 271 10.26 -16.30 -18.48
CA TYR A 271 11.21 -17.33 -18.06
C TYR A 271 10.76 -17.98 -16.73
N PRO A 272 10.93 -19.31 -16.59
CA PRO A 272 10.70 -20.00 -15.32
C PRO A 272 11.54 -19.42 -14.18
N PHE A 273 11.09 -19.62 -12.94
CA PHE A 273 11.84 -19.15 -11.78
C PHE A 273 13.20 -19.87 -11.66
N GLY A 274 14.28 -19.11 -11.65
CA GLY A 274 15.65 -19.64 -11.65
C GLY A 274 16.33 -19.64 -13.01
N VAL A 275 15.76 -18.97 -14.02
CA VAL A 275 16.41 -18.76 -15.32
C VAL A 275 16.02 -17.41 -15.93
N THR A 276 16.94 -16.82 -16.69
CA THR A 276 16.72 -15.64 -17.55
C THR A 276 17.28 -15.91 -18.94
N GLU A 277 17.20 -14.93 -19.84
CA GLU A 277 17.77 -15.00 -21.18
C GLU A 277 19.29 -15.23 -21.18
N ASP A 278 20.00 -14.71 -20.18
CA ASP A 278 21.47 -14.73 -20.16
C ASP A 278 22.07 -15.83 -19.26
N LEU A 279 21.35 -16.27 -18.21
CA LEU A 279 21.89 -17.17 -17.18
C LEU A 279 20.82 -17.96 -16.42
N ALA A 280 21.21 -19.05 -15.79
CA ALA A 280 20.38 -19.73 -14.77
C ALA A 280 20.85 -19.36 -13.37
N TYR A 281 19.97 -19.29 -12.39
CA TYR A 281 20.32 -18.94 -11.01
C TYR A 281 19.59 -19.83 -10.00
N GLN A 282 20.14 -19.90 -8.78
CA GLN A 282 19.53 -20.71 -7.72
C GLN A 282 18.18 -20.15 -7.30
N THR A 283 17.19 -21.02 -7.07
CA THR A 283 15.89 -20.56 -6.58
C THR A 283 15.86 -20.44 -5.07
N PHE A 284 14.99 -19.56 -4.59
CA PHE A 284 14.89 -19.20 -3.19
C PHE A 284 13.48 -18.74 -2.82
N LYS A 285 13.19 -18.73 -1.53
CA LYS A 285 11.93 -18.25 -0.94
C LYS A 285 12.16 -17.57 0.41
N PHE A 286 11.14 -16.91 0.95
CA PHE A 286 11.20 -16.40 2.32
C PHE A 286 11.44 -17.53 3.34
N ALA A 287 12.33 -17.35 4.31
CA ALA A 287 12.65 -18.40 5.29
C ALA A 287 11.44 -18.85 6.14
N ASN A 288 10.49 -17.94 6.40
CA ASN A 288 9.28 -18.22 7.18
C ASN A 288 8.03 -18.47 6.31
N GLY A 289 8.20 -18.79 5.01
CA GLY A 289 7.09 -18.98 4.10
C GLY A 289 7.39 -19.91 2.93
N THR A 290 6.36 -20.23 2.17
CA THR A 290 6.47 -20.92 0.88
C THR A 290 6.47 -19.95 -0.30
N ALA A 291 6.30 -18.65 -0.04
CA ALA A 291 6.08 -17.62 -1.05
C ALA A 291 7.37 -16.98 -1.57
N ARG A 292 7.31 -16.56 -2.84
CA ARG A 292 8.29 -15.71 -3.54
C ARG A 292 8.07 -14.23 -3.21
N GLY A 293 8.92 -13.34 -3.74
CA GLY A 293 8.66 -11.90 -3.69
C GLY A 293 7.36 -11.52 -4.42
N SER A 294 6.86 -10.30 -4.21
CA SER A 294 5.68 -9.76 -4.92
C SER A 294 5.97 -8.38 -5.51
N THR A 295 5.10 -7.87 -6.39
CA THR A 295 5.22 -6.54 -6.99
C THR A 295 5.25 -5.41 -5.95
N ASP A 296 4.49 -5.57 -4.86
CA ASP A 296 4.46 -4.64 -3.72
C ASP A 296 5.62 -4.84 -2.74
N ALA A 297 6.23 -6.04 -2.73
CA ALA A 297 7.30 -6.44 -1.82
C ALA A 297 8.36 -7.33 -2.52
N PRO A 298 9.14 -6.77 -3.47
CA PRO A 298 10.13 -7.55 -4.19
C PRO A 298 11.25 -7.99 -3.24
N LEU A 299 11.78 -9.20 -3.45
CA LEU A 299 12.81 -9.84 -2.65
C LEU A 299 14.14 -9.83 -3.41
N SER A 300 15.13 -9.11 -2.89
CA SER A 300 16.50 -9.05 -3.43
C SER A 300 17.44 -9.99 -2.67
N VAL A 301 18.11 -10.89 -3.38
CA VAL A 301 19.00 -11.92 -2.81
C VAL A 301 20.23 -12.09 -3.68
N VAL A 302 21.39 -12.34 -3.06
CA VAL A 302 22.61 -12.75 -3.77
C VAL A 302 22.71 -14.27 -3.75
N VAL A 303 22.74 -14.89 -4.93
CA VAL A 303 22.75 -16.35 -5.12
C VAL A 303 23.76 -16.76 -6.19
N ASP A 304 24.01 -18.06 -6.35
CA ASP A 304 24.84 -18.54 -7.45
C ASP A 304 24.07 -18.49 -8.78
N GLY A 305 24.77 -18.07 -9.83
CA GLY A 305 24.32 -18.06 -11.22
C GLY A 305 25.25 -18.86 -12.12
N TYR A 306 24.68 -19.73 -12.95
CA TYR A 306 25.34 -20.49 -14.00
C TYR A 306 25.39 -19.68 -15.30
N PHE A 307 26.61 -19.53 -15.83
CA PHE A 307 26.91 -18.88 -17.09
C PHE A 307 27.53 -19.87 -18.06
N SER A 308 27.25 -19.70 -19.34
CA SER A 308 27.94 -20.44 -20.39
C SER A 308 28.10 -19.60 -21.64
N GLU A 309 29.25 -19.73 -22.28
CA GLU A 309 29.60 -19.05 -23.51
C GLU A 309 30.07 -20.07 -24.55
N MET A 310 29.72 -19.85 -25.81
CA MET A 310 30.21 -20.62 -26.95
C MET A 310 31.09 -19.72 -27.80
N GLN A 311 32.30 -20.15 -28.13
CA GLN A 311 33.20 -19.43 -29.03
C GLN A 311 33.48 -20.27 -30.26
N CYS A 312 33.24 -19.69 -31.44
CA CYS A 312 33.35 -20.36 -32.73
C CYS A 312 34.26 -19.59 -33.70
N LEU A 313 34.97 -20.32 -34.55
CA LEU A 313 35.73 -19.79 -35.68
C LEU A 313 35.07 -20.21 -37.00
N LYS A 314 35.02 -19.29 -37.96
CA LYS A 314 34.55 -19.56 -39.33
C LYS A 314 35.68 -20.17 -40.17
N LEU A 315 35.34 -21.08 -41.07
CA LEU A 315 36.29 -21.70 -41.98
C LEU A 315 36.97 -20.65 -42.88
N GLU A 316 38.30 -20.71 -42.98
CA GLU A 316 39.11 -19.83 -43.84
C GLU A 316 39.35 -20.46 -45.21
N ASP A 317 39.74 -21.74 -45.23
CA ASP A 317 40.11 -22.48 -46.43
C ASP A 317 39.89 -24.00 -46.26
N TYR A 318 39.70 -24.74 -47.35
CA TYR A 318 39.56 -26.19 -47.36
C TYR A 318 40.28 -26.86 -48.53
N GLU A 319 40.81 -28.05 -48.27
CA GLU A 319 41.37 -28.94 -49.28
C GLU A 319 40.59 -30.26 -49.25
N ALA A 320 40.19 -30.79 -50.41
CA ALA A 320 39.50 -32.07 -50.51
C ALA A 320 40.31 -33.07 -51.35
N SER A 321 40.35 -34.33 -50.89
CA SER A 321 40.97 -35.44 -51.64
C SER A 321 40.11 -35.86 -52.83
N ASP A 322 40.68 -36.68 -53.71
CA ASP A 322 39.88 -37.45 -54.68
C ASP A 322 38.84 -38.34 -53.96
N PRO A 323 37.67 -38.61 -54.58
CA PRO A 323 36.61 -39.37 -53.95
C PRO A 323 37.00 -40.84 -53.73
N VAL A 324 36.76 -41.33 -52.53
CA VAL A 324 36.85 -42.74 -52.17
C VAL A 324 35.54 -43.43 -52.56
N VAL A 325 35.58 -44.22 -53.64
CA VAL A 325 34.41 -44.99 -54.11
C VAL A 325 34.26 -46.25 -53.27
N SER A 326 33.22 -46.27 -52.44
CA SER A 326 32.98 -47.36 -51.48
C SER A 326 32.08 -48.48 -52.04
N SER A 327 31.21 -48.17 -53.01
CA SER A 327 30.37 -49.09 -53.80
C SER A 327 29.89 -48.38 -55.09
N ARG A 328 29.23 -49.09 -56.03
CA ARG A 328 29.02 -48.66 -57.44
C ARG A 328 28.30 -47.31 -57.68
N ASP A 329 27.76 -46.65 -56.64
CA ASP A 329 27.09 -45.35 -56.74
C ASP A 329 27.30 -44.47 -55.47
N TYR A 330 28.24 -44.81 -54.58
CA TYR A 330 28.48 -44.07 -53.32
C TYR A 330 29.88 -43.47 -53.23
N TYR A 331 29.94 -42.15 -52.99
CA TYR A 331 31.15 -41.33 -52.93
C TYR A 331 31.36 -40.78 -51.51
N ALA A 332 32.61 -40.72 -51.06
CA ALA A 332 33.03 -40.03 -49.83
C ALA A 332 34.36 -39.29 -50.08
N TYR A 333 34.60 -38.17 -49.39
CA TYR A 333 35.77 -37.33 -49.58
C TYR A 333 36.48 -37.10 -48.24
N ASN A 334 37.81 -37.15 -48.23
CA ASN A 334 38.59 -36.67 -47.10
C ASN A 334 38.81 -35.16 -47.27
N VAL A 335 38.42 -34.38 -46.28
CA VAL A 335 38.50 -32.92 -46.28
C VAL A 335 39.47 -32.45 -45.18
N SER A 336 40.30 -31.46 -45.50
CA SER A 336 41.29 -30.85 -44.63
C SER A 336 40.99 -29.36 -44.48
N LEU A 337 40.54 -28.98 -43.28
CA LEU A 337 39.92 -27.69 -43.00
C LEU A 337 40.89 -26.76 -42.25
N LYS A 338 41.02 -25.52 -42.72
CA LYS A 338 41.86 -24.48 -42.10
C LYS A 338 40.99 -23.41 -41.46
N PHE A 339 41.26 -23.13 -40.18
CA PHE A 339 40.59 -22.09 -39.39
C PHE A 339 41.58 -21.00 -38.97
N PRO A 340 41.13 -19.75 -38.80
CA PRO A 340 42.01 -18.63 -38.50
C PRO A 340 42.70 -18.80 -37.16
N GLY A 341 44.04 -18.76 -37.17
CA GLY A 341 44.86 -18.86 -35.97
C GLY A 341 44.93 -20.26 -35.33
N CYS A 342 44.62 -21.30 -36.10
CA CYS A 342 44.91 -22.69 -35.74
C CYS A 342 46.12 -23.19 -36.56
N ASP A 343 47.17 -23.67 -35.88
CA ASP A 343 48.43 -24.07 -36.53
C ASP A 343 48.30 -25.36 -37.36
N GLN A 344 47.32 -26.22 -37.05
CA GLN A 344 47.11 -27.51 -37.71
C GLN A 344 45.78 -27.55 -38.48
N ARG A 345 45.81 -28.00 -39.75
CA ARG A 345 44.57 -28.29 -40.51
C ARG A 345 43.85 -29.49 -39.89
N ILE A 346 42.53 -29.38 -39.76
CA ILE A 346 41.68 -30.41 -39.16
C ILE A 346 41.15 -31.31 -40.27
N THR A 347 41.52 -32.58 -40.25
CA THR A 347 41.07 -33.56 -41.24
C THR A 347 39.80 -34.28 -40.80
N SER A 348 38.81 -34.39 -41.70
CA SER A 348 37.56 -35.14 -41.49
C SER A 348 37.13 -35.82 -42.80
N GLU A 349 36.15 -36.72 -42.74
CA GLU A 349 35.54 -37.37 -43.91
C GLU A 349 34.09 -36.90 -44.07
N THR A 350 33.60 -36.81 -45.31
CA THR A 350 32.17 -36.62 -45.63
C THR A 350 31.36 -37.89 -45.36
N ASP A 351 30.04 -37.80 -45.21
CA ASP A 351 29.21 -39.02 -45.21
C ASP A 351 29.17 -39.66 -46.60
N ARG A 352 28.72 -40.92 -46.67
CA ARG A 352 28.56 -41.64 -47.94
C ARG A 352 27.42 -41.03 -48.74
N ILE A 353 27.74 -40.37 -49.85
CA ILE A 353 26.79 -39.70 -50.74
C ILE A 353 26.42 -40.63 -51.89
N MET A 354 25.12 -40.92 -52.04
CA MET A 354 24.60 -41.64 -53.20
C MET A 354 24.52 -40.68 -54.39
N TRP A 355 25.15 -41.04 -55.51
CA TRP A 355 25.16 -40.24 -56.74
C TRP A 355 24.77 -41.12 -57.93
N THR A 356 23.62 -40.84 -58.54
CA THR A 356 23.08 -41.63 -59.68
C THR A 356 22.64 -40.71 -60.81
N ASP A 357 22.65 -41.21 -62.05
CA ASP A 357 22.21 -40.45 -63.24
C ASP A 357 20.75 -39.94 -63.15
N ARG A 358 19.90 -40.58 -62.34
CA ARG A 358 18.53 -40.10 -62.06
C ARG A 358 18.51 -38.88 -61.13
N LEU A 359 19.37 -38.84 -60.12
CA LEU A 359 19.51 -37.69 -59.21
C LEU A 359 20.04 -36.46 -59.96
N ASN A 360 20.97 -36.69 -60.89
CA ASN A 360 21.54 -35.64 -61.75
C ASN A 360 20.48 -34.95 -62.63
N LYS A 361 19.44 -35.67 -63.07
CA LYS A 361 18.37 -35.13 -63.93
C LYS A 361 17.25 -34.40 -63.16
N ASN A 362 17.01 -34.76 -61.90
CA ASN A 362 15.84 -34.28 -61.14
C ASN A 362 16.17 -33.23 -60.06
N ALA A 363 17.38 -33.22 -59.48
CA ALA A 363 17.73 -32.36 -58.34
C ALA A 363 18.95 -31.43 -58.56
N GLY A 364 19.85 -31.76 -59.49
CA GLY A 364 21.01 -30.94 -59.88
C GLY A 364 22.10 -30.73 -58.82
N SER A 365 21.79 -30.86 -57.52
CA SER A 365 22.74 -30.80 -56.41
C SER A 365 22.28 -31.62 -55.20
N VAL A 366 23.22 -32.07 -54.38
CA VAL A 366 22.98 -32.85 -53.15
C VAL A 366 23.74 -32.22 -51.99
N GLY A 367 23.06 -31.99 -50.87
CA GLY A 367 23.69 -31.51 -49.63
C GLY A 367 24.26 -32.64 -48.79
N ASN A 368 25.41 -32.42 -48.16
CA ASN A 368 25.96 -33.23 -47.08
C ASN A 368 26.31 -32.36 -45.88
N TRP A 369 25.85 -32.77 -44.70
CA TRP A 369 26.01 -32.05 -43.43
C TRP A 369 26.70 -32.98 -42.44
N VAL A 370 27.88 -32.60 -41.96
CA VAL A 370 28.73 -33.43 -41.10
C VAL A 370 28.98 -32.74 -39.78
N MET A 371 28.79 -33.50 -38.72
CA MET A 371 28.94 -33.06 -37.34
C MET A 371 29.82 -34.03 -36.57
N LYS A 372 30.95 -33.52 -36.08
CA LYS A 372 31.87 -34.26 -35.22
C LYS A 372 31.85 -33.66 -33.83
N MET A 373 31.35 -34.45 -32.87
CA MET A 373 31.18 -34.03 -31.47
C MET A 373 32.49 -33.79 -30.72
N THR A 374 33.60 -34.34 -31.19
CA THR A 374 34.92 -34.14 -30.56
C THR A 374 36.00 -34.31 -31.61
N VAL A 375 36.76 -33.25 -31.87
CA VAL A 375 37.99 -33.29 -32.69
C VAL A 375 39.26 -33.08 -31.87
N GLY A 376 39.16 -33.20 -30.54
CA GLY A 376 40.25 -32.91 -29.61
C GLY A 376 40.38 -31.41 -29.33
N LYS A 377 41.62 -30.91 -29.18
CA LYS A 377 41.93 -29.48 -28.98
C LYS A 377 42.93 -28.96 -30.03
N PRO A 378 42.62 -29.06 -31.32
CA PRO A 378 43.56 -28.74 -32.40
C PRO A 378 43.88 -27.24 -32.51
N CYS A 379 43.03 -26.35 -31.98
CA CYS A 379 43.23 -24.90 -32.07
C CYS A 379 43.49 -24.27 -30.70
N SER A 380 44.63 -23.60 -30.52
CA SER A 380 44.99 -22.91 -29.26
C SER A 380 44.24 -21.60 -29.03
N ASN A 381 43.76 -20.94 -30.10
CA ASN A 381 43.04 -19.67 -30.02
C ASN A 381 41.62 -19.79 -29.47
N LEU A 382 41.07 -21.00 -29.44
CA LEU A 382 39.81 -21.29 -28.76
C LEU A 382 40.09 -21.70 -27.31
N PRO A 383 39.16 -21.43 -26.37
CA PRO A 383 39.26 -21.92 -25.00
C PRO A 383 39.60 -23.41 -24.89
N GLN A 384 40.44 -23.74 -23.91
CA GLN A 384 40.97 -25.09 -23.72
C GLN A 384 40.26 -25.87 -22.60
N GLN A 385 39.15 -25.35 -22.05
CA GLN A 385 38.39 -26.01 -21.00
C GLN A 385 37.83 -27.35 -21.48
N ASN A 386 37.06 -27.33 -22.57
CA ASN A 386 36.39 -28.50 -23.16
C ASN A 386 36.99 -28.91 -24.51
N ASN A 387 36.51 -30.03 -25.06
CA ASN A 387 36.87 -30.44 -26.42
C ASN A 387 36.28 -29.47 -27.46
N GLN A 388 36.87 -29.46 -28.66
CA GLN A 388 36.38 -28.66 -29.78
C GLN A 388 35.47 -29.52 -30.66
N SER A 389 34.43 -28.89 -31.19
CA SER A 389 33.39 -29.49 -32.02
C SER A 389 33.42 -28.91 -33.42
N LEU A 390 33.33 -29.76 -34.44
CA LEU A 390 33.43 -29.38 -35.84
C LEU A 390 32.09 -29.59 -36.56
N TYR A 391 31.64 -28.55 -37.25
CA TYR A 391 30.50 -28.57 -38.16
C TYR A 391 30.99 -28.18 -39.52
N PHE A 392 30.61 -28.93 -40.54
CA PHE A 392 30.71 -28.44 -41.89
C PHE A 392 29.57 -28.96 -42.74
N ALA A 393 29.21 -28.16 -43.73
CA ALA A 393 28.14 -28.44 -44.67
C ALA A 393 28.65 -28.17 -46.07
N THR A 394 28.25 -29.01 -47.00
CA THR A 394 28.64 -28.88 -48.39
C THR A 394 27.49 -29.20 -49.33
N ARG A 395 27.46 -28.47 -50.45
CA ARG A 395 26.58 -28.76 -51.58
C ARG A 395 27.40 -29.28 -52.75
N LEU A 396 27.05 -30.46 -53.23
CA LEU A 396 27.71 -31.18 -54.32
C LEU A 396 26.89 -31.07 -55.60
N GLY A 397 27.57 -30.89 -56.73
CA GLY A 397 27.00 -30.80 -58.08
C GLY A 397 27.76 -31.65 -59.08
N PRO A 398 27.31 -31.72 -60.35
CA PRO A 398 28.07 -32.40 -61.39
C PRO A 398 29.43 -31.73 -61.59
N SER A 399 30.49 -32.53 -61.61
CA SER A 399 31.84 -32.03 -61.88
C SER A 399 31.97 -31.48 -63.31
N ALA A 400 32.73 -30.40 -63.47
CA ALA A 400 33.01 -29.80 -64.78
C ALA A 400 33.82 -30.74 -65.70
N SER A 401 34.60 -31.68 -65.15
CA SER A 401 35.41 -32.63 -65.92
C SER A 401 34.67 -33.94 -66.23
N ASN A 402 33.71 -34.34 -65.40
CA ASN A 402 32.93 -35.57 -65.56
C ASN A 402 31.58 -35.44 -64.85
N SER A 403 30.50 -35.29 -65.62
CA SER A 403 29.14 -35.13 -65.06
C SER A 403 28.63 -36.35 -64.28
N SER A 404 29.25 -37.52 -64.45
CA SER A 404 28.96 -38.73 -63.68
C SER A 404 29.61 -38.75 -62.29
N GLN A 405 30.45 -37.76 -61.95
CA GLN A 405 31.07 -37.61 -60.64
C GLN A 405 30.60 -36.34 -59.92
N PRO A 406 30.37 -36.39 -58.59
CA PRO A 406 30.08 -35.19 -57.81
C PRO A 406 31.34 -34.33 -57.60
N ALA A 407 31.15 -33.01 -57.49
CA ALA A 407 32.15 -32.04 -57.10
C ALA A 407 31.56 -31.00 -56.14
N PHE A 408 32.41 -30.42 -55.29
CA PHE A 408 32.03 -29.37 -54.33
C PHE A 408 31.62 -28.09 -55.07
N ILE A 409 30.40 -27.60 -54.81
CA ILE A 409 29.92 -26.29 -55.30
C ILE A 409 30.08 -25.25 -54.19
N ASP A 410 29.54 -25.56 -53.01
CA ASP A 410 29.58 -24.70 -51.83
C ASP A 410 30.13 -25.50 -50.64
N PHE A 411 30.86 -24.81 -49.76
CA PHE A 411 31.44 -25.39 -48.57
C PHE A 411 31.42 -24.37 -47.44
N ALA A 412 30.93 -24.78 -46.28
CA ALA A 412 30.94 -23.99 -45.06
C ALA A 412 31.37 -24.83 -43.87
N GLY A 413 32.03 -24.21 -42.89
CA GLY A 413 32.42 -24.88 -41.67
C GLY A 413 32.61 -23.92 -40.50
N VAL A 414 32.37 -24.44 -39.30
CA VAL A 414 32.67 -23.77 -38.03
C VAL A 414 33.30 -24.74 -37.04
N LEU A 415 34.27 -24.22 -36.28
CA LEU A 415 34.94 -24.93 -35.20
C LEU A 415 34.61 -24.20 -33.88
N CYS A 416 34.04 -24.91 -32.91
CA CYS A 416 33.50 -24.30 -31.71
C CYS A 416 34.01 -24.96 -30.43
N THR A 417 34.05 -24.20 -29.33
CA THR A 417 34.24 -24.72 -27.97
C THR A 417 33.36 -23.98 -26.98
N SER A 418 32.97 -24.67 -25.91
CA SER A 418 32.13 -24.14 -24.85
C SER A 418 32.96 -23.88 -23.58
N THR A 419 32.62 -22.82 -22.87
CA THR A 419 33.12 -22.52 -21.52
C THR A 419 31.95 -22.24 -20.61
N SER A 420 31.92 -22.86 -19.44
CA SER A 420 30.82 -22.73 -18.48
C SER A 420 31.37 -22.56 -17.07
N TRP A 421 30.74 -21.69 -16.28
CA TRP A 421 31.15 -21.38 -14.92
C TRP A 421 29.97 -20.94 -14.04
N VAL A 422 30.15 -21.02 -12.72
CA VAL A 422 29.23 -20.48 -11.72
C VAL A 422 29.85 -19.24 -11.06
N SER A 423 29.06 -18.19 -10.86
CA SER A 423 29.47 -16.95 -10.18
C SER A 423 28.28 -16.33 -9.43
N LYS A 424 28.53 -15.48 -8.43
CA LYS A 424 27.45 -14.81 -7.69
C LYS A 424 26.69 -13.79 -8.54
N VAL A 425 25.37 -13.76 -8.39
CA VAL A 425 24.45 -12.83 -9.04
C VAL A 425 23.49 -12.25 -8.01
N GLN A 426 23.10 -10.99 -8.20
CA GLN A 426 22.02 -10.38 -7.43
C GLN A 426 20.70 -10.55 -8.20
N VAL A 427 19.72 -11.18 -7.57
CA VAL A 427 18.38 -11.40 -8.11
C VAL A 427 17.41 -10.51 -7.34
N ILE A 428 16.56 -9.78 -8.05
CA ILE A 428 15.43 -9.03 -7.50
C ILE A 428 14.17 -9.73 -8.00
N ASP A 429 13.54 -10.52 -7.14
CA ASP A 429 12.33 -11.28 -7.42
C ASP A 429 11.08 -10.50 -7.01
N ASP A 430 10.28 -10.08 -7.99
CA ASP A 430 8.97 -9.43 -7.79
C ASP A 430 7.80 -10.41 -7.88
N GLY A 431 8.08 -11.72 -7.92
CA GLY A 431 7.07 -12.78 -8.08
C GLY A 431 6.60 -12.99 -9.52
N VAL A 432 6.95 -12.08 -10.42
CA VAL A 432 6.45 -12.02 -11.80
C VAL A 432 7.60 -12.26 -12.79
N SER A 433 8.60 -11.38 -12.82
CA SER A 433 9.75 -11.42 -13.71
C SER A 433 11.02 -10.98 -12.96
N PRO A 434 11.79 -11.94 -12.41
CA PRO A 434 12.97 -11.63 -11.64
C PRO A 434 14.02 -10.90 -12.47
N LYS A 435 14.50 -9.76 -11.96
CA LYS A 435 15.60 -9.03 -12.58
C LYS A 435 16.92 -9.50 -11.98
N VAL A 436 17.85 -9.92 -12.84
CA VAL A 436 19.15 -10.44 -12.42
C VAL A 436 20.28 -9.53 -12.88
N THR A 437 21.25 -9.30 -12.00
CA THR A 437 22.46 -8.54 -12.29
C THR A 437 23.69 -9.33 -11.86
N ALA A 438 24.62 -9.56 -12.80
CA ALA A 438 25.88 -10.24 -12.51
C ALA A 438 26.81 -9.34 -11.69
N LEU A 439 27.50 -9.92 -10.70
CA LEU A 439 28.48 -9.22 -9.87
C LEU A 439 29.89 -9.44 -10.46
N SER A 440 30.53 -8.34 -10.88
CA SER A 440 31.77 -8.38 -11.68
C SER A 440 33.02 -8.86 -10.93
N ASP A 441 33.04 -8.71 -9.61
CA ASP A 441 34.24 -8.90 -8.76
C ASP A 441 34.32 -10.27 -8.08
N GLU A 442 33.47 -11.22 -8.48
CA GLU A 442 33.29 -12.51 -7.81
C GLU A 442 34.02 -13.67 -8.51
N ALA A 443 34.35 -14.71 -7.74
CA ALA A 443 35.12 -15.86 -8.23
C ALA A 443 34.31 -16.73 -9.21
N LYS A 444 34.89 -17.03 -10.37
CA LYS A 444 34.30 -17.93 -11.37
C LYS A 444 34.72 -19.38 -11.12
N ILE A 445 33.77 -20.24 -10.78
CA ILE A 445 33.98 -21.67 -10.55
C ILE A 445 33.70 -22.43 -11.86
N PRO A 446 34.67 -23.11 -12.49
CA PRO A 446 34.45 -23.79 -13.76
C PRO A 446 33.51 -25.00 -13.60
N VAL A 447 32.65 -25.21 -14.59
CA VAL A 447 31.73 -26.36 -14.68
C VAL A 447 32.32 -27.41 -15.62
N VAL A 448 32.30 -28.68 -15.19
CA VAL A 448 32.86 -29.82 -15.96
C VAL A 448 31.93 -30.29 -17.08
N ALA A 449 30.62 -30.08 -16.94
CA ALA A 449 29.63 -30.45 -17.95
C ALA A 449 29.81 -29.60 -19.22
N ASP A 450 30.02 -30.28 -20.35
CA ASP A 450 30.13 -29.62 -21.65
C ASP A 450 28.73 -29.26 -22.18
N LEU A 451 28.52 -27.96 -22.45
CA LEU A 451 27.31 -27.41 -23.07
C LEU A 451 26.90 -28.21 -24.32
N TRP A 452 27.89 -28.69 -25.05
CA TRP A 452 27.69 -29.49 -26.24
C TRP A 452 26.91 -30.78 -26.04
N ASN A 453 27.34 -31.55 -25.06
CA ASN A 453 26.74 -32.83 -24.73
C ASN A 453 25.34 -32.59 -24.15
N MET A 454 25.18 -31.52 -23.37
CA MET A 454 23.87 -31.10 -22.86
C MET A 454 22.91 -30.74 -23.99
N LEU A 455 23.35 -29.98 -24.99
CA LEU A 455 22.55 -29.64 -26.18
C LEU A 455 22.11 -30.90 -26.94
N SER A 456 23.05 -31.81 -27.21
CA SER A 456 22.74 -33.07 -27.94
C SER A 456 21.69 -33.91 -27.22
N LEU A 457 21.75 -33.98 -25.90
CA LEU A 457 20.85 -34.81 -25.10
C LEU A 457 19.53 -34.11 -24.79
N SER A 458 19.39 -32.82 -25.11
CA SER A 458 18.18 -32.05 -24.79
C SER A 458 17.28 -31.77 -25.98
N MET A 459 17.69 -32.21 -27.17
CA MET A 459 16.89 -32.06 -28.39
C MET A 459 16.24 -33.39 -28.77
N PRO A 460 14.89 -33.44 -28.84
CA PRO A 460 14.20 -34.62 -29.36
C PRO A 460 14.47 -34.79 -30.86
N GLU A 461 14.13 -35.95 -31.43
CA GLU A 461 14.26 -36.17 -32.88
C GLU A 461 13.48 -35.13 -33.71
N SER A 462 12.34 -34.69 -33.18
CA SER A 462 11.51 -33.62 -33.72
C SER A 462 12.07 -32.21 -33.52
N GLY A 463 13.32 -32.07 -33.07
CA GLY A 463 14.02 -30.80 -32.80
C GLY A 463 15.22 -30.53 -33.70
N GLY A 464 15.30 -31.19 -34.86
CA GLY A 464 16.27 -30.87 -35.93
C GLY A 464 17.60 -31.60 -35.85
N ARG A 465 17.70 -32.62 -34.98
CA ARG A 465 18.81 -33.59 -34.96
C ARG A 465 20.19 -32.93 -34.91
N TRP A 466 20.43 -32.13 -33.86
CA TRP A 466 21.64 -31.32 -33.63
C TRP A 466 22.99 -32.00 -33.96
N THR A 467 23.14 -33.28 -33.60
CA THR A 467 24.39 -34.04 -33.75
C THR A 467 24.37 -35.08 -34.86
N THR A 468 23.29 -35.18 -35.65
CA THR A 468 23.13 -36.24 -36.65
C THR A 468 23.64 -35.82 -38.02
N SER A 469 24.77 -36.37 -38.46
CA SER A 469 25.26 -36.16 -39.84
C SER A 469 24.35 -36.83 -40.87
N GLY A 470 24.32 -36.32 -42.09
CA GLY A 470 23.50 -36.92 -43.15
C GLY A 470 23.58 -36.25 -44.51
N THR A 471 22.89 -36.86 -45.48
CA THR A 471 22.86 -36.43 -46.89
C THR A 471 21.43 -36.23 -47.39
N GLY A 472 21.22 -35.25 -48.27
CA GLY A 472 19.94 -35.03 -48.96
C GLY A 472 18.87 -34.29 -48.15
N ARG A 473 19.19 -33.83 -46.94
CA ARG A 473 18.38 -32.93 -46.10
C ARG A 473 19.32 -31.98 -45.35
N VAL A 474 18.77 -30.91 -44.81
CA VAL A 474 19.50 -30.04 -43.86
C VAL A 474 19.48 -30.71 -42.49
N TYR A 475 20.66 -30.80 -41.85
CA TYR A 475 20.83 -31.41 -40.53
C TYR A 475 21.56 -30.45 -39.57
N GLY A 476 21.52 -30.76 -38.28
CA GLY A 476 22.30 -30.06 -37.26
C GLY A 476 21.73 -28.69 -36.89
N PRO A 477 22.60 -27.72 -36.51
CA PRO A 477 22.20 -26.43 -35.95
C PRO A 477 21.23 -25.64 -36.80
N VAL A 478 21.42 -25.67 -38.12
CA VAL A 478 20.54 -24.96 -39.06
C VAL A 478 19.14 -25.59 -39.04
N SER A 479 19.05 -26.92 -39.08
CA SER A 479 17.75 -27.60 -38.99
C SER A 479 17.09 -27.35 -37.64
N SER A 480 17.82 -27.48 -36.54
CA SER A 480 17.30 -27.21 -35.19
C SER A 480 16.78 -25.79 -35.03
N LEU A 481 17.53 -24.78 -35.47
CA LEU A 481 17.10 -23.39 -35.38
C LEU A 481 15.82 -23.13 -36.21
N THR A 482 15.74 -23.69 -37.42
CA THR A 482 14.55 -23.54 -38.26
C THR A 482 13.30 -24.20 -37.66
N GLN A 483 13.46 -25.33 -36.99
CA GLN A 483 12.32 -26.02 -36.34
C GLN A 483 11.79 -25.29 -35.09
N ILE A 484 12.63 -24.47 -34.46
CA ILE A 484 12.21 -23.66 -33.32
C ILE A 484 11.42 -22.45 -33.79
N LYS A 485 11.86 -21.77 -34.84
CA LYS A 485 11.21 -20.56 -35.37
C LYS A 485 9.83 -20.77 -36.02
N GLY A 486 9.35 -22.02 -36.08
CA GLY A 486 8.01 -22.34 -36.60
C GLY A 486 7.81 -22.05 -38.10
N GLU A 487 8.86 -21.65 -38.83
CA GLU A 487 8.83 -21.49 -40.29
C GLU A 487 8.39 -22.82 -40.92
N ALA A 488 7.25 -22.82 -41.62
CA ALA A 488 6.55 -24.02 -42.07
C ALA A 488 7.48 -24.98 -42.85
N LEU A 489 7.93 -26.04 -42.18
CA LEU A 489 8.98 -26.91 -42.69
C LEU A 489 8.53 -28.36 -42.73
N GLY A 490 7.95 -28.72 -43.85
CA GLY A 490 8.04 -30.07 -44.37
C GLY A 490 8.12 -30.11 -45.89
N THR A 491 8.49 -29.00 -46.51
CA THR A 491 9.42 -29.05 -47.61
C THR A 491 10.75 -28.75 -46.95
N ALA A 492 11.68 -29.71 -47.04
CA ALA A 492 13.06 -29.52 -46.64
C ALA A 492 13.48 -28.08 -46.96
N VAL A 493 14.11 -27.38 -45.99
CA VAL A 493 14.92 -26.20 -46.31
C VAL A 493 15.64 -26.55 -47.59
N ASP A 494 15.31 -25.85 -48.69
CA ASP A 494 15.62 -26.35 -50.03
C ASP A 494 17.10 -26.66 -50.08
N VAL A 495 17.44 -27.94 -50.12
CA VAL A 495 18.81 -28.42 -50.00
C VAL A 495 19.65 -27.90 -51.17
N THR A 496 18.99 -27.46 -52.25
CA THR A 496 19.59 -26.83 -53.42
C THR A 496 19.89 -25.34 -53.23
N ASN A 497 19.33 -24.68 -52.20
CA ASN A 497 19.55 -23.27 -51.91
C ASN A 497 21.00 -23.03 -51.43
N PRO A 498 21.83 -22.31 -52.21
CA PRO A 498 23.24 -22.08 -51.86
C PRO A 498 23.41 -21.25 -50.59
N ALA A 499 22.44 -20.42 -50.21
CA ALA A 499 22.55 -19.55 -49.04
C ALA A 499 22.82 -20.34 -47.73
N LEU A 500 22.31 -21.58 -47.65
CA LEU A 500 22.43 -22.47 -46.50
C LEU A 500 23.85 -22.97 -46.24
N TYR A 501 24.69 -22.99 -47.27
CA TYR A 501 26.06 -23.53 -47.22
C TYR A 501 27.07 -22.40 -47.09
N THR A 502 26.79 -21.45 -46.22
CA THR A 502 27.66 -20.31 -45.92
C THR A 502 28.14 -20.37 -44.47
N ASN A 503 29.38 -19.92 -44.25
CA ASN A 503 29.95 -19.85 -42.90
C ASN A 503 29.11 -18.99 -41.96
N ASP A 504 28.47 -17.93 -42.46
CA ASP A 504 27.66 -17.02 -41.67
C ASP A 504 26.37 -17.66 -41.14
N ILE A 505 25.65 -18.43 -41.97
CA ILE A 505 24.45 -19.12 -41.52
C ILE A 505 24.80 -20.19 -40.48
N LEU A 506 25.84 -20.99 -40.74
CA LEU A 506 26.25 -22.04 -39.81
C LEU A 506 26.75 -21.46 -38.47
N TYR A 507 27.55 -20.40 -38.53
CA TYR A 507 28.01 -19.67 -37.34
C TYR A 507 26.83 -19.09 -36.55
N THR A 508 25.93 -18.39 -37.22
CA THR A 508 24.75 -17.78 -36.58
C THR A 508 23.88 -18.86 -35.94
N ALA A 509 23.63 -19.97 -36.64
CA ALA A 509 22.82 -21.06 -36.12
C ALA A 509 23.43 -21.68 -34.85
N VAL A 510 24.75 -21.92 -34.81
CA VAL A 510 25.41 -22.46 -33.62
C VAL A 510 25.39 -21.45 -32.47
N MET A 511 25.71 -20.19 -32.73
CA MET A 511 25.79 -19.17 -31.69
C MET A 511 24.42 -18.86 -31.08
N THR A 512 23.38 -18.69 -31.90
CA THR A 512 22.00 -18.44 -31.43
C THR A 512 21.48 -19.61 -30.60
N MET A 513 21.69 -20.84 -31.06
CA MET A 513 21.25 -22.03 -30.34
C MET A 513 22.00 -22.18 -29.01
N ALA A 514 23.32 -22.00 -29.00
CA ALA A 514 24.13 -22.10 -27.80
C ALA A 514 23.76 -21.03 -26.76
N HIS A 515 23.55 -19.79 -27.19
CA HIS A 515 23.16 -18.66 -26.32
C HIS A 515 21.82 -18.94 -25.63
N ASN A 516 20.79 -19.27 -26.39
CA ASN A 516 19.43 -19.35 -25.85
C ASN A 516 19.17 -20.62 -25.04
N PHE A 517 19.84 -21.73 -25.35
CA PHE A 517 19.69 -22.99 -24.60
C PHE A 517 20.57 -23.05 -23.35
N ALA A 518 21.73 -22.39 -23.33
CA ALA A 518 22.67 -22.50 -22.23
C ALA A 518 22.03 -22.26 -20.84
N PRO A 519 21.27 -21.18 -20.62
CA PRO A 519 20.57 -20.94 -19.36
C PRO A 519 19.57 -22.06 -19.02
N LEU A 520 18.73 -22.45 -19.97
CA LEU A 520 17.72 -23.50 -19.77
C LEU A 520 18.34 -24.86 -19.45
N LEU A 521 19.49 -25.18 -20.06
CA LEU A 521 20.25 -26.38 -19.75
C LEU A 521 20.84 -26.32 -18.34
N GLY A 522 21.36 -25.17 -17.91
CA GLY A 522 21.78 -24.97 -16.52
C GLY A 522 20.63 -25.22 -15.53
N HIS A 523 19.45 -24.69 -15.85
CA HIS A 523 18.24 -24.84 -15.04
C HIS A 523 17.72 -26.29 -14.97
N TYR A 524 17.61 -26.99 -16.10
CA TYR A 524 17.01 -28.33 -16.15
C TYR A 524 17.98 -29.49 -15.90
N ARG A 525 19.28 -29.30 -16.15
CA ARG A 525 20.28 -30.39 -16.08
C ARG A 525 21.28 -30.25 -14.94
N LEU A 526 21.63 -29.03 -14.54
CA LEU A 526 22.71 -28.80 -13.56
C LEU A 526 22.20 -28.44 -12.16
N ARG A 527 20.98 -27.93 -12.06
CA ARG A 527 20.34 -27.55 -10.81
C ARG A 527 19.81 -28.78 -10.09
N GLN A 528 20.16 -28.95 -8.82
CA GLN A 528 19.74 -30.06 -7.97
C GLN A 528 19.00 -29.52 -6.74
N GLU A 529 17.84 -30.10 -6.44
CA GLU A 529 17.10 -29.77 -5.22
C GLU A 529 17.92 -30.17 -4.00
N ASP A 530 18.10 -29.23 -3.07
CA ASP A 530 18.81 -29.47 -1.82
C ASP A 530 17.99 -28.88 -0.67
N GLU A 531 17.07 -29.69 -0.12
CA GLU A 531 16.20 -29.27 0.98
C GLU A 531 16.99 -28.95 2.28
N SER A 532 18.27 -29.33 2.37
CA SER A 532 19.14 -29.09 3.53
C SER A 532 19.90 -27.76 3.49
N SER A 533 19.58 -26.89 2.53
CA SER A 533 20.31 -25.69 2.16
C SER A 533 20.45 -24.60 3.25
N PRO A 534 21.55 -23.81 3.22
CA PRO A 534 21.83 -22.73 4.18
C PRO A 534 20.89 -21.53 4.04
N SER A 535 20.56 -20.90 5.17
CA SER A 535 19.84 -19.63 5.21
C SER A 535 20.71 -18.48 4.72
N SER A 536 20.26 -17.74 3.71
CA SER A 536 20.91 -16.51 3.23
C SER A 536 20.16 -15.26 3.72
N SER A 537 20.81 -14.10 3.68
CA SER A 537 20.19 -12.81 3.97
C SER A 537 19.79 -12.11 2.66
N GLY A 538 18.53 -11.68 2.58
CA GLY A 538 18.02 -10.85 1.49
C GLY A 538 17.47 -9.51 2.01
N PHE A 539 17.01 -8.68 1.08
CA PHE A 539 16.29 -7.44 1.38
C PHE A 539 14.94 -7.46 0.68
N THR A 540 13.87 -7.10 1.37
CA THR A 540 12.57 -6.84 0.73
C THR A 540 12.27 -5.36 0.72
N ILE A 541 11.70 -4.84 -0.37
CA ILE A 541 11.28 -3.44 -0.43
C ILE A 541 9.81 -3.37 -0.01
N SER A 542 9.52 -2.91 1.21
CA SER A 542 8.14 -2.69 1.63
C SER A 542 7.70 -1.26 1.33
N SER A 543 6.58 -1.08 0.63
CA SER A 543 5.90 0.22 0.58
C SER A 543 5.26 0.48 1.93
N THR A 544 5.86 1.40 2.70
CA THR A 544 5.36 1.76 4.01
C THR A 544 4.80 3.17 4.00
N ASP A 545 3.60 3.31 4.51
CA ASP A 545 2.99 4.60 4.81
C ASP A 545 3.79 5.30 5.92
N ARG A 546 4.48 6.38 5.59
CA ARG A 546 5.25 7.20 6.53
C ARG A 546 4.65 8.58 6.67
N LEU A 547 4.65 9.08 7.91
CA LEU A 547 4.22 10.43 8.23
C LEU A 547 5.31 11.44 7.84
N ILE A 548 5.01 12.37 6.93
CA ILE A 548 5.92 13.43 6.51
C ILE A 548 5.46 14.80 7.03
N VAL A 549 6.40 15.71 7.26
CA VAL A 549 6.13 17.08 7.71
C VAL A 549 5.97 18.02 6.52
N ILE A 550 4.87 18.77 6.46
CA ILE A 550 4.66 19.78 5.40
C ILE A 550 5.56 20.98 5.68
N GLN A 551 6.56 21.17 4.82
CA GLN A 551 7.62 22.16 4.97
C GLN A 551 7.10 23.58 5.24
N TRP A 552 6.19 24.08 4.39
CA TRP A 552 5.70 25.47 4.50
C TRP A 552 4.90 25.72 5.78
N VAL A 553 4.10 24.74 6.22
CA VAL A 553 3.32 24.84 7.46
C VAL A 553 4.24 24.80 8.67
N CYS A 554 5.21 23.90 8.66
CA CYS A 554 6.20 23.76 9.73
C CYS A 554 7.01 25.06 9.93
N ILE A 555 7.56 25.61 8.84
CA ILE A 555 8.34 26.86 8.89
C ILE A 555 7.48 28.03 9.36
N ALA A 556 6.26 28.17 8.83
CA ALA A 556 5.34 29.22 9.25
C ALA A 556 5.01 29.11 10.75
N MET A 557 4.68 27.92 11.25
CA MET A 557 4.39 27.70 12.67
C MET A 557 5.60 27.99 13.55
N ALA A 558 6.80 27.53 13.16
CA ALA A 558 8.04 27.79 13.89
C ALA A 558 8.38 29.29 13.97
N ALA A 559 8.22 30.02 12.86
CA ALA A 559 8.40 31.47 12.81
C ALA A 559 7.40 32.19 13.74
N LEU A 560 6.13 31.77 13.75
CA LEU A 560 5.11 32.31 14.64
C LEU A 560 5.44 32.05 16.13
N PHE A 561 5.96 30.88 16.50
CA PHE A 561 6.44 30.60 17.88
C PHE A 561 7.67 31.44 18.24
N ALA A 562 8.57 31.69 17.28
CA ALA A 562 9.73 32.56 17.50
C ALA A 562 9.28 34.00 17.79
N VAL A 563 8.31 34.52 17.03
CA VAL A 563 7.70 35.83 17.26
C VAL A 563 7.04 35.89 18.65
N GLN A 564 6.28 34.87 19.04
CA GLN A 564 5.70 34.81 20.40
C GLN A 564 6.78 34.82 21.49
N SER A 565 7.87 34.07 21.31
CA SER A 565 9.00 34.02 22.25
C SER A 565 9.65 35.39 22.41
N ILE A 566 9.89 36.10 21.30
CA ILE A 566 10.45 37.46 21.30
C ILE A 566 9.52 38.42 22.04
N ILE A 567 8.21 38.35 21.78
CA ILE A 567 7.21 39.21 22.44
C ILE A 567 7.20 38.95 23.96
N ILE A 568 7.17 37.69 24.39
CA ILE A 568 7.17 37.36 25.83
C ILE A 568 8.47 37.75 26.50
N ALA A 569 9.62 37.52 25.87
CA ALA A 569 10.91 37.96 26.38
C ALA A 569 10.93 39.49 26.58
N ALA A 570 10.42 40.26 25.60
CA ALA A 570 10.29 41.70 25.71
C ALA A 570 9.36 42.13 26.85
N VAL A 571 8.24 41.41 27.06
CA VAL A 571 7.32 41.64 28.19
C VAL A 571 8.00 41.34 29.53
N LEU A 572 8.73 40.22 29.63
CA LEU A 572 9.46 39.83 30.84
C LEU A 572 10.53 40.85 31.22
N VAL A 573 11.29 41.37 30.25
CA VAL A 573 12.33 42.37 30.50
C VAL A 573 11.75 43.75 30.85
N ARG A 574 10.71 44.20 30.13
CA ARG A 574 10.21 45.59 30.27
C ARG A 574 9.10 45.79 31.29
N HIS A 575 8.37 44.75 31.68
CA HIS A 575 7.12 44.90 32.44
C HIS A 575 7.04 44.11 33.76
N THR A 576 8.00 43.26 34.11
CA THR A 576 7.96 42.45 35.35
C THR A 576 8.13 43.24 36.67
N SER A 577 8.78 44.40 36.63
CA SER A 577 8.81 45.35 37.75
C SER A 577 7.53 46.18 37.86
N ARG A 578 6.70 46.21 36.80
CA ARG A 578 5.54 47.09 36.65
C ARG A 578 4.19 46.42 36.97
N THR A 579 4.16 45.10 37.17
CA THR A 579 2.94 44.32 37.46
C THR A 579 2.66 44.09 38.95
N ALA A 580 3.52 44.57 39.86
CA ALA A 580 3.35 44.49 41.30
C ALA A 580 2.66 45.75 41.82
N VAL A 581 1.34 45.83 41.70
CA VAL A 581 0.65 47.13 41.73
C VAL A 581 0.13 47.50 43.11
N TRP A 582 -0.40 46.56 43.93
CA TRP A 582 -1.14 46.86 45.17
C TRP A 582 -0.93 45.82 46.29
N TYR A 583 -1.65 45.95 47.41
CA TYR A 583 -1.62 45.04 48.56
C TYR A 583 -2.57 43.83 48.44
N ARG A 584 -3.71 44.00 47.77
CA ARG A 584 -4.71 42.96 47.47
C ARG A 584 -5.26 43.11 46.05
N ASP A 585 -6.12 42.17 45.63
CA ASP A 585 -6.80 42.21 44.33
C ASP A 585 -7.75 43.40 44.27
N PRO A 586 -7.43 44.47 43.51
CA PRO A 586 -8.25 45.69 43.49
C PRO A 586 -9.50 45.53 42.63
N ALA A 587 -9.62 44.44 41.87
CA ALA A 587 -10.66 44.30 40.86
C ALA A 587 -11.87 43.49 41.35
N THR A 588 -11.86 42.95 42.57
CA THR A 588 -13.07 42.39 43.22
C THR A 588 -13.94 43.53 43.76
N VAL A 589 -15.20 43.26 44.08
CA VAL A 589 -16.09 44.30 44.63
C VAL A 589 -15.58 44.75 46.01
N LEU A 590 -15.16 43.80 46.86
CA LEU A 590 -14.54 44.11 48.16
C LEU A 590 -13.17 44.80 47.99
N GLY A 591 -12.39 44.39 46.99
CA GLY A 591 -11.11 45.00 46.63
C GLY A 591 -11.23 46.46 46.19
N ASN A 592 -12.25 46.78 45.37
CA ASN A 592 -12.57 48.15 45.00
C ASN A 592 -12.98 48.98 46.24
N MET A 593 -13.77 48.41 47.16
CA MET A 593 -14.15 49.08 48.42
C MET A 593 -12.94 49.44 49.26
N MET A 594 -12.01 48.50 49.47
CA MET A 594 -10.76 48.75 50.18
C MET A 594 -9.92 49.82 49.46
N PHE A 595 -9.73 49.69 48.14
CA PHE A 595 -8.91 50.60 47.35
C PHE A 595 -9.38 52.06 47.43
N PHE A 596 -10.69 52.32 47.25
CA PHE A 596 -11.23 53.68 47.29
C PHE A 596 -11.34 54.27 48.69
N ARG A 597 -11.49 53.43 49.74
CA ARG A 597 -11.44 53.90 51.13
C ARG A 597 -10.04 54.41 51.49
N ASP A 598 -9.02 53.65 51.08
CA ASP A 598 -7.62 53.95 51.42
C ASP A 598 -7.05 55.08 50.53
N HIS A 599 -7.71 55.42 49.41
CA HIS A 599 -7.33 56.48 48.46
C HIS A 599 -8.52 57.41 48.13
N PRO A 600 -9.01 58.22 49.08
CA PRO A 600 -10.14 59.12 48.86
C PRO A 600 -9.83 60.20 47.81
N ASP A 601 -8.56 60.61 47.69
CA ASP A 601 -8.09 61.59 46.71
C ASP A 601 -8.31 61.13 45.26
N ILE A 602 -8.20 59.83 44.99
CA ILE A 602 -8.50 59.25 43.67
C ILE A 602 -10.00 59.29 43.40
N SER A 603 -10.84 58.97 44.39
CA SER A 603 -12.31 59.03 44.27
C SER A 603 -12.78 60.45 43.98
N ASP A 604 -12.18 61.45 44.62
CA ASP A 604 -12.49 62.86 44.41
C ASP A 604 -11.95 63.40 43.08
N ARG A 605 -10.78 62.96 42.60
CA ARG A 605 -10.31 63.30 41.25
C ARG A 605 -11.20 62.72 40.17
N ILE A 606 -11.62 61.46 40.29
CA ILE A 606 -12.58 60.82 39.38
C ILE A 606 -13.87 61.65 39.33
N ALA A 607 -14.28 62.23 40.45
CA ALA A 607 -15.45 63.09 40.56
C ALA A 607 -15.31 64.46 39.91
N HIS A 608 -14.09 65.00 39.85
CA HIS A 608 -13.78 66.31 39.30
C HIS A 608 -13.46 66.26 37.79
N ASP A 609 -12.77 65.22 37.32
CA ASP A 609 -12.45 65.01 35.89
C ASP A 609 -13.71 64.72 35.06
N THR A 610 -14.72 64.06 35.66
CA THR A 610 -16.04 63.94 35.04
C THR A 610 -16.92 65.12 35.46
N SER A 611 -16.98 66.16 34.63
CA SER A 611 -17.86 67.35 34.78
C SER A 611 -19.37 67.05 34.66
N GLY A 612 -19.79 65.89 35.17
CA GLY A 612 -21.15 65.36 35.19
C GLY A 612 -21.29 64.32 36.30
N LEU A 613 -21.02 64.69 37.56
CA LEU A 613 -21.24 63.77 38.68
C LEU A 613 -22.73 63.43 38.88
N ALA A 614 -23.64 64.29 38.39
CA ALA A 614 -25.06 63.99 38.33
C ALA A 614 -25.44 62.96 37.25
N THR A 615 -24.54 62.64 36.30
CA THR A 615 -24.80 61.66 35.21
C THR A 615 -24.23 60.26 35.49
N THR A 616 -23.14 60.11 36.23
CA THR A 616 -22.53 58.77 36.49
C THR A 616 -23.09 58.02 37.71
N THR A 617 -23.61 58.70 38.73
CA THR A 617 -24.38 58.01 39.80
C THR A 617 -25.77 57.59 39.29
N THR A 618 -26.32 58.31 38.30
CA THR A 618 -27.53 57.90 37.59
C THR A 618 -27.29 56.74 36.62
N ASP A 619 -26.08 56.52 36.13
CA ASP A 619 -25.79 55.44 35.18
C ASP A 619 -26.06 54.05 35.77
N TRP A 620 -25.72 53.78 37.04
CA TRP A 620 -26.05 52.50 37.69
C TRP A 620 -27.56 52.37 37.97
N SER A 621 -28.21 53.45 38.41
CA SER A 621 -29.64 53.44 38.76
C SER A 621 -30.59 53.43 37.56
N ASP A 622 -30.24 54.09 36.44
CA ASP A 622 -31.04 54.18 35.21
C ASP A 622 -30.46 53.35 34.04
N CYS A 623 -29.43 52.52 34.29
CA CYS A 623 -28.82 51.65 33.28
C CYS A 623 -29.85 50.81 32.50
N SER A 624 -29.78 50.86 31.17
CA SER A 624 -30.44 49.92 30.25
C SER A 624 -29.47 49.09 29.41
N SER A 625 -28.16 49.27 29.60
CA SER A 625 -27.09 48.61 28.84
C SER A 625 -27.10 47.09 29.00
N THR A 626 -26.62 46.42 27.95
CA THR A 626 -26.41 44.97 27.87
C THR A 626 -25.11 44.72 27.12
N PRO A 627 -24.23 43.82 27.62
CA PRO A 627 -23.02 43.47 26.88
C PRO A 627 -23.35 43.05 25.46
N MET A 628 -22.57 43.53 24.49
CA MET A 628 -22.85 43.35 23.05
C MET A 628 -23.11 41.90 22.66
N VAL A 629 -22.34 40.96 23.22
CA VAL A 629 -22.41 39.52 22.93
C VAL A 629 -23.68 38.87 23.51
N LEU A 630 -24.29 39.47 24.54
CA LEU A 630 -25.52 38.99 25.17
C LEU A 630 -26.79 39.66 24.61
N LYS A 631 -26.66 40.64 23.70
CA LYS A 631 -27.80 41.27 23.03
C LYS A 631 -28.60 40.24 22.21
N THR A 632 -29.91 40.47 22.10
CA THR A 632 -30.82 39.60 21.33
C THR A 632 -30.43 39.53 19.85
N SER A 633 -29.95 40.63 19.26
CA SER A 633 -29.48 40.67 17.87
C SER A 633 -28.24 39.80 17.65
N ALA A 634 -27.24 39.87 18.54
CA ALA A 634 -26.02 39.05 18.45
C ALA A 634 -26.34 37.55 18.59
N ARG A 635 -27.24 37.18 19.49
CA ARG A 635 -27.74 35.80 19.65
C ARG A 635 -28.51 35.30 18.44
N ALA A 636 -29.33 36.15 17.82
CA ALA A 636 -30.04 35.81 16.59
C ALA A 636 -29.05 35.54 15.44
N ILE A 637 -28.08 36.43 15.24
CA ILE A 637 -27.04 36.27 14.22
C ILE A 637 -26.23 34.99 14.44
N SER A 638 -25.79 34.73 15.67
CA SER A 638 -25.05 33.51 16.00
C SER A 638 -25.88 32.24 15.80
N THR A 639 -27.18 32.27 16.11
CA THR A 639 -28.09 31.15 15.88
C THR A 639 -28.22 30.84 14.40
N VAL A 640 -28.48 31.87 13.58
CA VAL A 640 -28.60 31.73 12.12
C VAL A 640 -27.30 31.19 11.52
N PHE A 641 -26.15 31.72 11.95
CA PHE A 641 -24.84 31.25 11.50
C PHE A 641 -24.61 29.76 11.87
N THR A 642 -24.91 29.38 13.11
CA THR A 642 -24.73 27.99 13.58
C THR A 642 -25.65 27.02 12.83
N LEU A 643 -26.91 27.38 12.61
CA LEU A 643 -27.85 26.58 11.80
C LEU A 643 -27.40 26.46 10.34
N GLY A 644 -26.84 27.53 9.77
CA GLY A 644 -26.25 27.51 8.42
C GLY A 644 -25.07 26.52 8.32
N VAL A 645 -24.20 26.47 9.34
CA VAL A 645 -23.10 25.50 9.39
C VAL A 645 -23.61 24.07 9.54
N ILE A 646 -24.63 23.83 10.39
CA ILE A 646 -25.25 22.50 10.52
C ILE A 646 -25.84 22.05 9.18
N PHE A 647 -26.60 22.92 8.51
CA PHE A 647 -27.16 22.62 7.20
C PHE A 647 -26.07 22.33 6.18
N GLY A 648 -25.01 23.15 6.13
CA GLY A 648 -23.87 22.94 5.23
C GLY A 648 -23.16 21.61 5.46
N LEU A 649 -22.92 21.20 6.71
CA LEU A 649 -22.28 19.93 7.04
C LEU A 649 -23.12 18.71 6.66
N VAL A 650 -24.43 18.77 6.90
CA VAL A 650 -25.36 17.69 6.55
C VAL A 650 -25.55 17.62 5.03
N PHE A 651 -25.64 18.77 4.36
CA PHE A 651 -25.72 18.83 2.91
C PHE A 651 -24.46 18.28 2.25
N ALA A 652 -23.28 18.70 2.71
CA ALA A 652 -22.00 18.19 2.23
C ALA A 652 -21.87 16.67 2.49
N LEU A 653 -22.28 16.17 3.66
CA LEU A 653 -22.25 14.73 3.93
C LEU A 653 -23.16 13.96 2.96
N ARG A 654 -24.38 14.45 2.73
CA ARG A 654 -25.31 13.86 1.76
C ARG A 654 -24.74 13.86 0.34
N VAL A 655 -24.12 14.98 -0.09
CA VAL A 655 -23.45 15.04 -1.39
C VAL A 655 -22.30 14.04 -1.45
N SER A 656 -21.46 13.97 -0.41
CA SER A 656 -20.34 13.03 -0.32
C SER A 656 -20.80 11.57 -0.40
N GLU A 657 -21.94 11.21 0.17
CA GLU A 657 -22.51 9.85 0.11
C GLU A 657 -23.18 9.55 -1.24
N THR A 658 -23.81 10.54 -1.87
CA THR A 658 -24.51 10.34 -3.16
C THR A 658 -23.61 10.41 -4.39
N GLN A 659 -22.46 11.09 -4.30
CA GLN A 659 -21.54 11.33 -5.41
C GLN A 659 -20.18 10.66 -5.21
N ASP A 660 -20.04 9.76 -4.23
CA ASP A 660 -18.77 9.09 -3.91
C ASP A 660 -17.63 10.10 -3.68
N GLY A 661 -17.88 11.06 -2.79
CA GLY A 661 -16.99 12.17 -2.46
C GLY A 661 -17.45 13.53 -2.98
N LEU A 662 -16.79 14.58 -2.51
CA LEU A 662 -17.12 15.99 -2.74
C LEU A 662 -16.39 16.58 -3.95
N ALA A 663 -15.12 16.23 -4.11
CA ALA A 663 -14.25 16.79 -5.15
C ALA A 663 -13.12 15.82 -5.51
N THR A 664 -12.62 15.90 -6.73
CA THR A 664 -11.42 15.17 -7.17
C THR A 664 -10.17 15.95 -6.76
N VAL A 665 -9.16 15.28 -6.19
CA VAL A 665 -7.95 15.90 -5.66
C VAL A 665 -6.75 15.56 -6.57
N PRO A 666 -6.08 16.55 -7.19
CA PRO A 666 -4.85 16.31 -7.96
C PRO A 666 -3.68 16.00 -7.03
N ASP A 667 -2.68 15.26 -7.53
CA ASP A 667 -1.50 14.84 -6.74
C ASP A 667 -0.64 16.02 -6.26
N ASP A 668 -0.60 17.10 -7.03
CA ASP A 668 0.08 18.36 -6.67
C ASP A 668 -0.94 19.48 -6.44
N GLY A 669 -1.26 19.79 -5.17
CA GLY A 669 -2.30 20.78 -4.89
C GLY A 669 -2.18 21.53 -3.57
N TYR A 670 -2.01 22.85 -3.65
CA TYR A 670 -2.22 23.81 -2.55
C TYR A 670 -3.67 23.83 -2.04
N LEU A 671 -4.60 23.18 -2.76
CA LEU A 671 -6.01 23.10 -2.37
C LEU A 671 -6.21 22.40 -1.02
N HIS A 672 -5.23 21.60 -0.54
CA HIS A 672 -5.28 20.97 0.78
C HIS A 672 -5.59 21.95 1.91
N PHE A 673 -5.09 23.17 1.83
CA PHE A 673 -5.36 24.20 2.83
C PHE A 673 -6.82 24.64 2.90
N VAL A 674 -7.57 24.56 1.79
CA VAL A 674 -8.95 25.02 1.71
C VAL A 674 -9.84 24.13 2.59
N TRP A 675 -9.75 22.80 2.46
CA TRP A 675 -10.62 21.90 3.22
C TRP A 675 -10.10 21.59 4.63
N THR A 676 -8.82 21.83 4.95
CA THR A 676 -8.32 21.65 6.33
C THR A 676 -8.47 22.89 7.20
N SER A 677 -8.26 24.10 6.64
CA SER A 677 -8.17 25.34 7.44
C SER A 677 -9.49 26.11 7.49
N LEU A 678 -10.27 26.14 6.40
CA LEU A 678 -11.54 26.88 6.37
C LEU A 678 -12.58 26.36 7.39
N PRO A 679 -12.81 25.03 7.52
CA PRO A 679 -13.73 24.52 8.54
C PRO A 679 -13.24 24.80 9.97
N ALA A 680 -11.93 24.75 10.20
CA ALA A 680 -11.32 25.10 11.48
C ALA A 680 -11.58 26.57 11.85
N LEU A 681 -11.48 27.50 10.90
CA LEU A 681 -11.78 28.91 11.10
C LEU A 681 -13.25 29.18 11.43
N VAL A 682 -14.17 28.49 10.74
CA VAL A 682 -15.62 28.59 11.01
C VAL A 682 -15.94 28.09 12.42
N MET A 683 -15.41 26.93 12.79
CA MET A 683 -15.60 26.35 14.13
C MET A 683 -14.97 27.21 15.23
N LEU A 684 -13.80 27.80 14.96
CA LEU A 684 -13.13 28.73 15.88
C LEU A 684 -14.00 29.97 16.13
N SER A 685 -14.68 30.48 15.11
CA SER A 685 -15.56 31.65 15.23
C SER A 685 -16.74 31.38 16.19
N ILE A 686 -17.36 30.20 16.08
CA ILE A 686 -18.44 29.75 16.98
C ILE A 686 -17.91 29.57 18.41
N ALA A 687 -16.75 28.91 18.56
CA ALA A 687 -16.13 28.69 19.86
C ALA A 687 -15.73 30.01 20.56
N MET A 688 -15.22 30.99 19.80
CA MET A 688 -14.89 32.32 20.31
C MET A 688 -16.14 33.06 20.78
N TYR A 689 -17.23 33.03 20.01
CA TYR A 689 -18.50 33.64 20.42
C TYR A 689 -19.04 33.01 21.72
N ALA A 690 -19.03 31.68 21.84
CA ALA A 690 -19.44 30.97 23.05
C ALA A 690 -18.55 31.33 24.25
N GLY A 691 -17.24 31.45 24.05
CA GLY A 691 -16.29 31.90 25.08
C GLY A 691 -16.54 33.35 25.53
N CYS A 692 -16.86 34.25 24.61
CA CYS A 692 -17.22 35.64 24.94
C CYS A 692 -18.57 35.74 25.68
N CYS A 693 -19.52 34.85 25.38
CA CYS A 693 -20.76 34.74 26.16
C CYS A 693 -20.46 34.32 27.60
N ASP A 694 -19.65 33.26 27.79
CA ASP A 694 -19.23 32.76 29.11
C ASP A 694 -18.53 33.84 29.93
N SER A 695 -17.56 34.55 29.34
CA SER A 695 -16.85 35.63 30.04
C SER A 695 -17.80 36.73 30.49
N SER A 696 -18.76 37.12 29.64
CA SER A 696 -19.76 38.14 29.96
C SER A 696 -20.70 37.70 31.10
N TYR A 697 -21.16 36.44 31.10
CA TYR A 697 -21.98 35.89 32.18
C TYR A 697 -21.23 35.84 33.51
N ARG A 698 -19.95 35.41 33.48
CA ARG A 698 -19.10 35.32 34.67
C ARG A 698 -18.76 36.68 35.25
N ALA A 699 -18.58 37.69 34.40
CA ALA A 699 -18.33 39.06 34.81
C ALA A 699 -19.54 39.68 35.56
N LEU A 700 -20.75 39.37 35.12
CA LEU A 700 -22.00 39.89 35.70
C LEU A 700 -22.54 39.06 36.88
N ALA A 701 -22.03 37.85 37.10
CA ALA A 701 -22.57 36.90 38.07
C ALA A 701 -22.59 37.44 39.52
N THR A 702 -21.51 38.10 39.96
CA THR A 702 -21.43 38.67 41.32
C THR A 702 -22.45 39.77 41.53
N PHE A 703 -22.65 40.66 40.53
CA PHE A 703 -23.67 41.71 40.59
C PHE A 703 -25.10 41.15 40.53
N SER A 704 -25.32 40.08 39.76
CA SER A 704 -26.61 39.39 39.73
C SER A 704 -26.95 38.74 41.08
N ASN A 705 -25.97 38.18 41.79
CA ASN A 705 -26.18 37.63 43.12
C ASN A 705 -26.45 38.75 44.14
N LEU A 706 -25.65 39.82 44.12
CA LEU A 706 -25.82 40.98 45.01
C LEU A 706 -27.17 41.68 44.83
N SER A 707 -27.75 41.70 43.63
CA SER A 707 -29.04 42.33 43.35
C SER A 707 -30.25 41.45 43.70
N THR A 708 -30.06 40.14 43.82
CA THR A 708 -31.15 39.18 44.06
C THR A 708 -31.17 38.63 45.49
N ARG A 709 -30.02 38.56 46.18
CA ARG A 709 -29.89 38.05 47.55
C ARG A 709 -28.80 38.78 48.33
N SER A 710 -28.77 38.60 49.65
CA SER A 710 -27.62 39.00 50.46
C SER A 710 -26.42 38.07 50.21
N CYS A 711 -25.24 38.66 50.13
CA CYS A 711 -23.97 37.97 49.91
C CYS A 711 -23.02 38.18 51.10
N SER A 712 -22.28 37.15 51.47
CA SER A 712 -21.24 37.25 52.51
C SER A 712 -19.98 37.94 51.99
N ALA A 713 -19.11 38.43 52.88
CA ALA A 713 -17.81 39.02 52.51
C ALA A 713 -16.98 38.13 51.58
N LYS A 714 -16.99 36.81 51.81
CA LYS A 714 -16.30 35.81 50.98
C LYS A 714 -16.84 35.70 49.56
N GLU A 715 -18.13 35.95 49.35
CA GLU A 715 -18.76 35.91 48.01
C GLU A 715 -18.49 37.20 47.22
N VAL A 716 -18.33 38.33 47.91
CA VAL A 716 -18.05 39.66 47.32
C VAL A 716 -16.56 39.84 46.99
N ASP A 717 -15.69 39.12 47.69
CA ASP A 717 -14.23 39.09 47.46
C ASP A 717 -13.80 38.05 46.40
N VAL A 718 -14.75 37.40 45.74
CA VAL A 718 -14.48 36.37 44.73
C VAL A 718 -14.98 36.81 43.36
N SER A 719 -14.11 36.69 42.35
CA SER A 719 -14.48 36.92 40.96
C SER A 719 -14.50 35.63 40.16
N LEU A 720 -15.68 35.25 39.66
CA LEU A 720 -15.82 34.10 38.77
C LEU A 720 -15.11 34.31 37.43
N LEU A 721 -14.86 35.56 37.00
CA LEU A 721 -14.12 35.88 35.77
C LEU A 721 -12.66 35.41 35.85
N ASP A 722 -12.01 35.55 37.01
CA ASP A 722 -10.58 35.24 37.22
C ASP A 722 -10.27 33.76 37.50
N MET A 723 -11.26 32.94 37.81
CA MET A 723 -11.06 31.51 38.08
C MET A 723 -10.79 30.69 36.81
N LEU A 724 -9.98 29.63 36.85
CA LEU A 724 -9.92 28.67 35.73
C LEU A 724 -11.32 28.10 35.42
N GLY A 725 -11.63 27.76 34.16
CA GLY A 725 -12.99 27.40 33.71
C GLY A 725 -13.61 26.24 34.48
N LEU A 726 -12.86 25.16 34.75
CA LEU A 726 -13.33 24.02 35.55
C LEU A 726 -13.61 24.40 37.00
N ARG A 727 -12.78 25.28 37.58
CA ARG A 727 -13.01 25.81 38.93
C ARG A 727 -14.25 26.71 38.95
N ALA A 728 -14.40 27.59 37.95
CA ALA A 728 -15.58 28.43 37.81
C ALA A 728 -16.86 27.60 37.66
N LEU A 729 -16.82 26.49 36.90
CA LEU A 729 -17.93 25.53 36.76
C LEU A 729 -18.30 24.89 38.10
N PHE A 730 -17.32 24.40 38.85
CA PHE A 730 -17.54 23.80 40.16
C PHE A 730 -18.16 24.82 41.14
N TYR A 731 -17.62 26.04 41.19
CA TYR A 731 -18.13 27.09 42.07
C TYR A 731 -19.52 27.58 41.66
N SER A 732 -19.78 27.79 40.36
CA SER A 732 -21.10 28.23 39.89
C SER A 732 -22.18 27.16 40.10
N LEU A 733 -21.84 25.87 39.96
CA LEU A 733 -22.73 24.76 40.27
C LEU A 733 -23.04 24.71 41.77
N LYS A 734 -22.01 24.81 42.62
CA LYS A 734 -22.17 24.87 44.07
C LYS A 734 -23.02 26.06 44.53
N GLN A 735 -22.85 27.22 43.89
CA GLN A 735 -23.61 28.44 44.18
C GLN A 735 -24.95 28.53 43.43
N ARG A 736 -25.34 27.50 42.67
CA ARG A 736 -26.58 27.42 41.87
C ARG A 736 -26.76 28.59 40.89
N VAL A 737 -25.66 29.15 40.37
CA VAL A 737 -25.67 30.19 39.34
C VAL A 737 -25.77 29.54 37.96
N TRP A 738 -26.96 29.06 37.64
CA TRP A 738 -27.22 28.16 36.50
C TRP A 738 -26.88 28.72 35.11
N ALA A 739 -27.01 30.04 34.90
CA ALA A 739 -26.64 30.65 33.62
C ALA A 739 -25.12 30.57 33.37
N VAL A 740 -24.32 30.72 34.44
CA VAL A 740 -22.86 30.57 34.38
C VAL A 740 -22.47 29.11 34.22
N THR A 741 -23.17 28.17 34.87
CA THR A 741 -22.88 26.73 34.68
C THR A 741 -23.11 26.28 33.23
N LEU A 742 -24.24 26.66 32.64
CA LEU A 742 -24.58 26.26 31.27
C LEU A 742 -23.67 26.91 30.23
N SER A 743 -23.37 28.21 30.37
CA SER A 743 -22.43 28.90 29.46
C SER A 743 -21.01 28.36 29.58
N GLN A 744 -20.55 28.00 30.78
CA GLN A 744 -19.24 27.41 31.00
C GLN A 744 -19.13 25.98 30.44
N ILE A 745 -20.17 25.15 30.58
CA ILE A 745 -20.25 23.83 29.93
C ILE A 745 -20.21 23.99 28.41
N LEU A 746 -21.00 24.92 27.88
CA LEU A 746 -21.06 25.19 26.45
C LEU A 746 -19.69 25.64 25.90
N ALA A 747 -19.01 26.54 26.60
CA ALA A 747 -17.68 27.01 26.22
C ALA A 747 -16.63 25.87 26.25
N ILE A 748 -16.72 24.94 27.21
CA ILE A 748 -15.83 23.77 27.28
C ILE A 748 -16.10 22.82 26.10
N ILE A 749 -17.36 22.52 25.79
CA ILE A 749 -17.70 21.65 24.65
C ILE A 749 -17.26 22.30 23.33
N CYS A 750 -17.50 23.61 23.18
CA CYS A 750 -17.11 24.35 21.98
C CYS A 750 -15.59 24.42 21.78
N ALA A 751 -14.79 24.31 22.84
CA ALA A 751 -13.34 24.29 22.72
C ALA A 751 -12.83 23.11 21.86
N PHE A 752 -13.60 22.02 21.76
CA PHE A 752 -13.28 20.84 20.95
C PHE A 752 -13.74 20.93 19.48
N LEU A 753 -14.56 21.91 19.10
CA LEU A 753 -15.08 22.04 17.73
C LEU A 753 -13.96 22.16 16.70
N THR A 754 -12.94 22.99 16.99
CA THR A 754 -11.78 23.20 16.12
C THR A 754 -10.90 21.96 16.00
N THR A 755 -10.79 21.16 17.08
CA THR A 755 -10.04 19.91 17.06
C THR A 755 -10.76 18.82 16.27
N LEU A 756 -12.08 18.70 16.42
CA LEU A 756 -12.87 17.65 15.75
C LEU A 756 -12.99 17.88 14.24
N VAL A 757 -13.13 19.14 13.81
CA VAL A 757 -13.30 19.46 12.38
C VAL A 757 -12.06 19.18 11.54
N SER A 758 -10.87 19.10 12.17
CA SER A 758 -9.60 18.78 11.50
C SER A 758 -9.57 17.42 10.80
N VAL A 759 -10.46 16.50 11.19
CA VAL A 759 -10.55 15.14 10.67
C VAL A 759 -11.84 14.87 9.90
N VAL A 760 -12.64 15.91 9.65
CA VAL A 760 -13.94 15.74 8.99
C VAL A 760 -13.81 15.43 7.50
N PHE A 761 -12.74 15.89 6.83
CA PHE A 761 -12.47 15.62 5.42
C PHE A 761 -11.21 14.77 5.24
N THR A 762 -11.33 13.67 4.51
CA THR A 762 -10.25 12.70 4.23
C THR A 762 -10.16 12.41 2.74
N VAL A 763 -8.97 12.09 2.23
CA VAL A 763 -8.79 11.71 0.82
C VAL A 763 -8.80 10.18 0.72
N GLN A 764 -9.62 9.64 -0.18
CA GLN A 764 -9.74 8.20 -0.46
C GLN A 764 -9.69 7.96 -1.97
N SER A 765 -9.13 6.84 -2.41
CA SER A 765 -9.19 6.38 -3.81
C SER A 765 -10.51 5.65 -4.04
N ILE A 766 -11.40 6.21 -4.85
CA ILE A 766 -12.68 5.58 -5.19
C ILE A 766 -12.66 5.27 -6.69
N PRO A 767 -12.77 3.99 -7.08
CA PRO A 767 -12.69 3.62 -8.49
C PRO A 767 -13.87 4.18 -9.28
N GLN A 768 -13.59 4.68 -10.49
CA GLN A 768 -14.60 5.12 -11.44
C GLN A 768 -14.94 3.98 -12.40
N THR A 769 -16.22 3.62 -12.46
CA THR A 769 -16.72 2.59 -13.38
C THR A 769 -17.40 3.24 -14.59
N SER A 770 -17.07 2.80 -15.79
CA SER A 770 -17.79 3.19 -17.02
C SER A 770 -18.14 1.97 -17.86
N ASP A 771 -19.40 1.88 -18.27
CA ASP A 771 -19.89 0.79 -19.09
C ASP A 771 -19.65 1.09 -20.58
N ILE A 772 -19.04 0.14 -21.27
CA ILE A 772 -18.81 0.16 -22.72
C ILE A 772 -19.35 -1.11 -23.35
N GLN A 773 -19.49 -1.09 -24.67
CA GLN A 773 -19.91 -2.23 -25.46
C GLN A 773 -18.75 -2.65 -26.36
N LEU A 774 -18.22 -3.85 -26.17
CA LEU A 774 -17.20 -4.43 -27.03
C LEU A 774 -17.86 -5.24 -28.14
N GLN A 775 -17.26 -5.26 -29.33
CA GLN A 775 -17.73 -6.07 -30.45
C GLN A 775 -16.80 -7.25 -30.71
N GLN A 776 -17.38 -8.41 -31.00
CA GLN A 776 -16.61 -9.58 -31.42
C GLN A 776 -16.26 -9.44 -32.91
N THR A 777 -14.98 -9.50 -33.25
CA THR A 777 -14.49 -9.33 -34.64
C THR A 777 -14.14 -10.65 -35.32
N THR A 778 -14.14 -11.75 -34.57
CA THR A 778 -13.85 -13.11 -35.07
C THR A 778 -14.87 -14.12 -34.57
N TRP A 779 -15.02 -15.22 -35.30
CA TRP A 779 -15.83 -16.39 -34.93
C TRP A 779 -15.05 -17.69 -35.21
N PHE A 780 -15.52 -18.82 -34.69
CA PHE A 780 -14.87 -20.13 -34.88
C PHE A 780 -15.71 -21.05 -35.76
N GLY A 781 -15.06 -21.72 -36.73
CA GLY A 781 -15.72 -22.63 -37.67
C GLY A 781 -14.82 -23.79 -38.12
N ALA A 782 -15.36 -24.68 -38.95
CA ALA A 782 -14.64 -25.85 -39.46
C ALA A 782 -13.55 -25.48 -40.49
N THR A 783 -12.35 -26.02 -40.32
CA THR A 783 -11.17 -25.86 -41.20
C THR A 783 -10.76 -27.20 -41.81
N GLU A 784 -10.44 -27.22 -43.10
CA GLU A 784 -9.77 -28.36 -43.75
C GLU A 784 -8.25 -28.14 -43.76
N ILE A 785 -7.49 -29.16 -43.38
CA ILE A 785 -6.02 -29.15 -43.55
C ILE A 785 -5.73 -29.23 -45.05
N GLY A 786 -5.11 -28.18 -45.60
CA GLY A 786 -4.90 -28.01 -47.05
C GLY A 786 -4.31 -29.23 -47.75
N ARG A 787 -4.77 -29.52 -48.98
CA ARG A 787 -4.28 -30.64 -49.79
C ARG A 787 -2.96 -30.27 -50.47
N GLY A 788 -1.87 -30.94 -50.08
CA GLY A 788 -0.53 -30.72 -50.62
C GLY A 788 0.54 -30.82 -49.53
N LEU A 789 1.83 -30.80 -49.90
CA LEU A 789 2.92 -30.82 -48.93
C LEU A 789 2.85 -29.58 -48.02
N ASP A 790 2.66 -28.38 -48.58
CA ASP A 790 2.73 -27.13 -47.83
C ASP A 790 1.69 -27.02 -46.70
N GLY A 791 0.45 -27.45 -46.93
CA GLY A 791 -0.59 -27.46 -45.90
C GLY A 791 -0.29 -28.42 -44.75
N LEU A 792 0.27 -29.59 -45.05
CA LEU A 792 0.65 -30.59 -44.04
C LEU A 792 1.81 -30.10 -43.17
N ASN A 793 2.71 -29.30 -43.76
CA ASN A 793 3.87 -28.75 -43.07
C ASN A 793 3.48 -27.67 -42.07
N VAL A 794 2.56 -26.80 -42.46
CA VAL A 794 1.98 -25.80 -41.56
C VAL A 794 1.28 -26.50 -40.39
N ALA A 795 0.45 -27.50 -40.68
CA ALA A 795 -0.24 -28.30 -39.68
C ALA A 795 0.75 -28.96 -38.69
N ARG A 796 1.85 -29.53 -39.19
CA ARG A 796 2.90 -30.11 -38.34
C ARG A 796 3.61 -29.06 -37.49
N SER A 797 3.92 -27.90 -38.06
CA SER A 797 4.54 -26.79 -37.33
C SER A 797 3.65 -26.32 -36.17
N ASN A 798 2.34 -26.15 -36.43
CA ASN A 798 1.36 -25.75 -35.41
C ASN A 798 1.33 -26.73 -34.22
N ARG A 799 1.28 -28.03 -34.50
CA ARG A 799 1.22 -29.08 -33.45
C ARG A 799 2.52 -29.12 -32.63
N GLN A 800 3.66 -29.03 -33.30
CA GLN A 800 4.95 -28.93 -32.61
C GLN A 800 5.08 -27.65 -31.77
N MET A 801 4.52 -26.53 -32.23
CA MET A 801 4.47 -25.28 -31.47
C MET A 801 3.59 -25.43 -30.22
N ILE A 802 2.43 -26.08 -30.32
CA ILE A 802 1.54 -26.29 -29.18
C ILE A 802 2.10 -27.32 -28.19
N SER A 803 2.86 -28.31 -28.67
CA SER A 803 3.46 -29.35 -27.83
C SER A 803 4.38 -28.81 -26.72
N SER A 804 4.91 -27.60 -26.89
CA SER A 804 5.73 -26.96 -25.86
C SER A 804 4.93 -26.41 -24.67
N LEU A 805 3.61 -26.26 -24.79
CA LEU A 805 2.74 -25.73 -23.73
C LEU A 805 2.29 -26.79 -22.70
N VAL A 806 2.45 -28.08 -23.02
CA VAL A 806 1.90 -29.19 -22.22
C VAL A 806 2.94 -29.79 -21.26
N SER A 807 4.23 -29.51 -21.47
CA SER A 807 5.29 -29.99 -20.57
C SER A 807 5.54 -29.00 -19.43
N ARG A 808 5.72 -29.50 -18.19
CA ARG A 808 6.13 -28.71 -17.02
C ARG A 808 5.25 -27.48 -16.73
N GLN A 809 3.93 -27.66 -16.87
CA GLN A 809 2.94 -26.58 -16.71
C GLN A 809 2.97 -25.87 -15.34
N GLY A 810 3.57 -26.49 -14.31
CA GLY A 810 3.70 -25.91 -12.97
C GLY A 810 4.94 -25.02 -12.75
N GLU A 811 5.89 -24.93 -13.69
CA GLU A 811 7.19 -24.27 -13.45
C GLU A 811 7.32 -22.86 -14.06
N ALA A 812 6.47 -22.53 -15.04
CA ALA A 812 6.39 -21.19 -15.63
C ALA A 812 4.97 -20.65 -15.42
N ALA A 813 4.84 -19.33 -15.25
CA ALA A 813 3.55 -18.67 -15.47
C ALA A 813 3.25 -18.73 -16.97
N LEU A 814 2.74 -19.87 -17.44
CA LEU A 814 2.34 -20.13 -18.82
C LEU A 814 1.45 -18.99 -19.28
N THR A 815 2.03 -18.06 -20.04
CA THR A 815 1.26 -17.03 -20.72
C THR A 815 0.66 -17.72 -21.93
N TYR A 816 -0.66 -17.86 -21.90
CA TYR A 816 -1.37 -18.48 -23.01
C TYR A 816 -1.29 -17.58 -24.25
N PRO A 817 -1.33 -18.16 -25.45
CA PRO A 817 -1.45 -17.40 -26.69
C PRO A 817 -2.58 -16.39 -26.62
N LYS A 818 -2.42 -15.25 -27.31
CA LYS A 818 -3.43 -14.17 -27.31
C LYS A 818 -4.82 -14.73 -27.62
N ASN A 819 -5.81 -14.27 -26.84
CA ASN A 819 -7.20 -14.69 -26.90
C ASN A 819 -7.46 -16.16 -26.51
N THR A 820 -6.57 -16.76 -25.71
CA THR A 820 -6.81 -18.05 -25.05
C THR A 820 -6.40 -17.96 -23.59
N TYR A 821 -6.97 -18.82 -22.77
CA TYR A 821 -6.50 -19.07 -21.41
C TYR A 821 -6.80 -20.52 -21.08
N ASP A 822 -5.78 -21.30 -20.79
CA ASP A 822 -5.94 -22.72 -20.50
C ASP A 822 -6.71 -23.45 -21.63
N ASP A 823 -7.81 -24.14 -21.30
CA ASP A 823 -8.68 -24.85 -22.24
C ASP A 823 -9.82 -23.96 -22.81
N LEU A 824 -9.74 -22.65 -22.62
CA LEU A 824 -10.70 -21.66 -23.11
C LEU A 824 -10.15 -20.87 -24.30
N VAL A 825 -10.99 -20.73 -25.33
CA VAL A 825 -10.71 -19.89 -26.51
C VAL A 825 -11.70 -18.74 -26.58
N PHE A 826 -11.19 -17.51 -26.68
CA PHE A 826 -11.99 -16.29 -26.72
C PHE A 826 -12.02 -15.67 -28.13
N PRO A 827 -13.12 -15.03 -28.54
CA PRO A 827 -13.14 -14.18 -29.74
C PRO A 827 -12.20 -12.97 -29.57
N VAL A 828 -11.70 -12.43 -30.69
CA VAL A 828 -10.98 -11.14 -30.67
C VAL A 828 -11.99 -10.02 -30.43
N LEU A 829 -11.66 -9.11 -29.52
CA LEU A 829 -12.49 -7.99 -29.12
C LEU A 829 -12.06 -6.71 -29.85
N GLY A 830 -13.00 -6.06 -30.52
CA GLY A 830 -12.86 -4.71 -31.07
C GLY A 830 -13.40 -3.64 -30.12
N GLY A 831 -12.90 -2.42 -30.25
CA GLY A 831 -13.30 -1.26 -29.43
C GLY A 831 -12.42 -0.98 -28.20
N LEU A 832 -11.33 -1.74 -28.02
CA LEU A 832 -10.35 -1.52 -26.94
C LEU A 832 -9.39 -0.36 -27.21
N GLU A 833 -9.26 0.08 -28.47
CA GLU A 833 -8.36 1.16 -28.89
C GLU A 833 -8.78 2.54 -28.37
N ASP A 834 -10.08 2.72 -28.10
CA ASP A 834 -10.65 3.98 -27.60
C ASP A 834 -10.45 4.17 -26.08
N ILE A 835 -9.93 3.17 -25.37
CA ILE A 835 -9.75 3.18 -23.92
C ILE A 835 -8.30 3.61 -23.61
N PRO A 836 -8.08 4.64 -22.79
CA PRO A 836 -6.74 5.09 -22.45
C PRO A 836 -5.94 3.98 -21.75
N LEU A 837 -4.73 3.70 -22.25
CA LEU A 837 -3.80 2.72 -21.69
C LEU A 837 -3.20 3.28 -20.41
N SER A 838 -3.66 2.80 -19.26
CA SER A 838 -3.16 3.18 -17.94
C SER A 838 -3.03 1.94 -17.07
N PRO A 839 -1.94 1.78 -16.30
CA PRO A 839 -1.77 0.65 -15.39
C PRO A 839 -2.82 0.61 -14.27
N ASN A 840 -3.53 1.72 -14.04
CA ASN A 840 -4.59 1.83 -13.03
C ASN A 840 -5.99 1.54 -13.59
N THR A 841 -6.09 1.21 -14.89
CA THR A 841 -7.34 0.87 -15.58
C THR A 841 -7.44 -0.63 -15.82
N THR A 842 -8.50 -1.24 -15.33
CA THR A 842 -8.81 -2.66 -15.54
C THR A 842 -10.17 -2.79 -16.21
N ILE A 843 -10.36 -3.78 -17.08
CA ILE A 843 -11.60 -4.01 -17.80
C ILE A 843 -12.19 -5.34 -17.36
N ARG A 844 -13.45 -5.37 -16.92
CA ARG A 844 -14.18 -6.60 -16.59
C ARG A 844 -15.31 -6.83 -17.58
N ALA A 845 -15.35 -8.01 -18.19
CA ALA A 845 -16.34 -8.39 -19.19
C ALA A 845 -16.76 -9.86 -19.04
N THR A 846 -17.99 -10.17 -19.43
CA THR A 846 -18.46 -11.55 -19.60
C THR A 846 -18.43 -11.91 -21.08
N ILE A 847 -17.54 -12.83 -21.46
CA ILE A 847 -17.26 -13.17 -22.86
C ILE A 847 -17.63 -14.64 -23.11
N PRO A 848 -18.26 -14.97 -24.25
CA PRO A 848 -18.45 -16.36 -24.65
C PRO A 848 -17.11 -17.00 -25.01
N ALA A 849 -16.76 -18.09 -24.34
CA ALA A 849 -15.56 -18.88 -24.63
C ALA A 849 -15.94 -20.22 -25.26
N ALA A 850 -15.16 -20.68 -26.24
CA ALA A 850 -15.23 -22.05 -26.71
C ALA A 850 -14.41 -22.93 -25.77
N LYS A 851 -15.02 -23.99 -25.24
CA LYS A 851 -14.37 -24.96 -24.34
C LYS A 851 -14.64 -26.37 -24.85
N LEU A 852 -13.61 -27.21 -24.88
CA LEU A 852 -13.80 -28.64 -25.14
C LEU A 852 -14.37 -29.30 -23.88
N HIS A 853 -15.50 -29.99 -24.01
CA HIS A 853 -16.20 -30.56 -22.86
C HIS A 853 -16.53 -32.05 -23.09
N PRO A 854 -16.23 -32.94 -22.12
CA PRO A 854 -16.66 -34.33 -22.18
C PRO A 854 -18.16 -34.44 -21.83
N VAL A 855 -19.01 -34.73 -22.81
CA VAL A 855 -20.46 -34.87 -22.63
C VAL A 855 -20.80 -36.13 -21.83
N THR A 856 -20.10 -37.22 -22.11
CA THR A 856 -20.21 -38.49 -21.39
C THR A 856 -18.80 -39.04 -21.18
N CYS A 857 -18.52 -39.56 -19.99
CA CYS A 857 -17.24 -40.19 -19.68
C CYS A 857 -17.47 -41.25 -18.60
N SER A 858 -17.18 -42.51 -18.92
CA SER A 858 -17.45 -43.63 -18.01
C SER A 858 -16.42 -44.75 -18.13
N LYS A 859 -16.20 -45.45 -17.02
CA LYS A 859 -15.31 -46.61 -16.95
C LYS A 859 -15.92 -47.79 -17.70
N VAL A 860 -15.16 -48.36 -18.63
CA VAL A 860 -15.56 -49.55 -19.40
C VAL A 860 -15.44 -50.78 -18.50
N PRO A 861 -16.51 -51.57 -18.31
CA PRO A 861 -16.46 -52.77 -17.47
C PRO A 861 -15.52 -53.84 -18.05
N PRO A 862 -14.79 -54.61 -17.21
CA PRO A 862 -13.94 -55.71 -17.66
C PRO A 862 -14.67 -56.82 -18.45
N SER A 863 -16.00 -56.90 -18.37
CA SER A 863 -16.81 -57.82 -19.18
C SER A 863 -16.86 -57.44 -20.66
N ASN A 864 -16.54 -56.19 -20.99
CA ASN A 864 -16.71 -55.62 -22.33
C ASN A 864 -15.44 -55.68 -23.18
N TYR A 865 -14.33 -56.18 -22.63
CA TYR A 865 -13.09 -56.41 -23.36
C TYR A 865 -12.42 -57.70 -22.87
N LYS A 866 -11.58 -58.31 -23.72
CA LYS A 866 -10.79 -59.50 -23.40
C LYS A 866 -9.31 -59.13 -23.47
N VAL A 867 -8.50 -59.67 -22.57
CA VAL A 867 -7.05 -59.47 -22.56
C VAL A 867 -6.35 -60.81 -22.79
N ASN A 868 -5.64 -60.91 -23.91
CA ASN A 868 -4.82 -62.08 -24.26
C ASN A 868 -3.35 -61.71 -24.16
N VAL A 869 -2.61 -62.38 -23.28
CA VAL A 869 -1.18 -62.12 -23.06
C VAL A 869 -0.33 -63.17 -23.76
N THR A 870 0.60 -62.70 -24.59
CA THR A 870 1.63 -63.51 -25.24
C THR A 870 3.00 -63.13 -24.69
N SER A 871 3.94 -64.07 -24.74
CA SER A 871 5.33 -63.83 -24.36
C SER A 871 6.28 -64.53 -25.32
N TRP A 872 7.35 -63.87 -25.71
CA TRP A 872 8.45 -64.45 -26.50
C TRP A 872 9.78 -64.19 -25.81
N THR A 873 10.78 -65.02 -26.11
CA THR A 873 12.11 -64.91 -25.50
C THR A 873 13.14 -64.85 -26.61
N GLU A 874 13.93 -63.77 -26.61
CA GLU A 874 15.16 -63.65 -27.41
C GLU A 874 16.35 -63.89 -26.48
N GLU A 875 16.81 -62.83 -25.79
CA GLU A 875 17.75 -62.89 -24.66
C GLU A 875 17.06 -62.60 -23.32
N THR A 876 16.04 -61.75 -23.33
CA THR A 876 15.09 -61.48 -22.23
C THR A 876 13.68 -61.88 -22.65
N THR A 877 12.83 -62.32 -21.71
CA THR A 877 11.42 -62.60 -22.00
C THR A 877 10.63 -61.29 -22.08
N TYR A 878 10.04 -61.02 -23.24
CA TYR A 878 9.14 -59.91 -23.46
C TYR A 878 7.69 -60.36 -23.33
N PHE A 879 6.82 -59.48 -22.85
CA PHE A 879 5.39 -59.69 -22.78
C PHE A 879 4.68 -58.73 -23.73
N GLN A 880 3.52 -59.16 -24.23
CA GLN A 880 2.61 -58.35 -25.02
C GLN A 880 1.18 -58.71 -24.61
N ALA A 881 0.35 -57.70 -24.41
CA ALA A 881 -1.06 -57.87 -24.07
C ALA A 881 -1.93 -57.33 -25.22
N ALA A 882 -2.66 -58.23 -25.85
CA ALA A 882 -3.68 -57.93 -26.86
C ALA A 882 -5.02 -57.70 -26.15
N VAL A 883 -5.55 -56.49 -26.24
CA VAL A 883 -6.87 -56.14 -25.71
C VAL A 883 -7.86 -56.12 -26.87
N THR A 884 -8.88 -56.99 -26.82
CA THR A 884 -9.94 -57.04 -27.83
C THR A 884 -11.29 -56.59 -27.29
N GLN A 885 -11.94 -55.68 -28.01
CA GLN A 885 -13.28 -55.20 -27.69
C GLN A 885 -14.27 -55.61 -28.80
N PRO A 886 -15.23 -56.51 -28.52
CA PRO A 886 -16.28 -56.84 -29.46
C PRO A 886 -17.31 -55.71 -29.59
N PHE A 887 -17.79 -55.46 -30.80
CA PHE A 887 -18.84 -54.48 -31.08
C PHE A 887 -19.69 -54.88 -32.29
N THR A 888 -20.85 -54.24 -32.43
CA THR A 888 -21.76 -54.44 -33.56
C THR A 888 -21.58 -53.32 -34.58
N CYS A 889 -21.25 -53.68 -35.82
CA CYS A 889 -21.15 -52.75 -36.94
C CYS A 889 -22.52 -52.14 -37.30
N PRO A 890 -22.55 -50.97 -37.98
CA PRO A 890 -23.80 -50.34 -38.43
C PRO A 890 -24.67 -51.23 -39.33
N ASN A 891 -24.06 -52.20 -40.02
CA ASN A 891 -24.74 -53.19 -40.87
C ASN A 891 -25.22 -54.45 -40.10
N GLY A 892 -25.08 -54.48 -38.78
CA GLY A 892 -25.48 -55.60 -37.91
C GLY A 892 -24.47 -56.74 -37.77
N THR A 893 -23.34 -56.71 -38.49
CA THR A 893 -22.27 -57.71 -38.33
C THR A 893 -21.50 -57.51 -37.02
N GLN A 894 -20.96 -58.60 -36.47
CA GLN A 894 -20.07 -58.52 -35.29
C GLN A 894 -18.63 -58.34 -35.76
N ALA A 895 -17.92 -57.40 -35.15
CA ALA A 895 -16.50 -57.16 -35.37
C ALA A 895 -15.77 -56.95 -34.03
N GLU A 896 -14.45 -57.00 -34.04
CA GLU A 896 -13.63 -56.77 -32.86
C GLU A 896 -12.58 -55.68 -33.16
N LEU A 897 -12.39 -54.77 -32.22
CA LEU A 897 -11.24 -53.85 -32.21
C LEU A 897 -10.10 -54.49 -31.43
N LEU A 898 -8.88 -54.30 -31.91
CA LEU A 898 -7.65 -54.85 -31.31
C LEU A 898 -6.68 -53.70 -31.01
N ASP A 899 -6.24 -53.63 -29.77
CA ASP A 899 -5.21 -52.73 -29.25
C ASP A 899 -4.11 -53.53 -28.54
N MET A 900 -2.88 -53.03 -28.57
CA MET A 900 -1.68 -53.76 -28.13
C MET A 900 -0.91 -52.97 -27.08
N LEU A 901 -0.71 -53.55 -25.90
CA LEU A 901 0.11 -53.00 -24.83
C LEU A 901 1.41 -53.81 -24.69
N TYR A 902 2.55 -53.13 -24.58
CA TYR A 902 3.85 -53.78 -24.37
C TYR A 902 4.41 -53.43 -22.98
N PRO A 903 4.33 -54.36 -22.02
CA PRO A 903 5.10 -54.30 -20.78
C PRO A 903 6.59 -54.03 -21.01
N SER A 904 7.25 -53.43 -20.02
CA SER A 904 8.68 -53.13 -20.08
C SER A 904 9.54 -54.39 -20.23
N ALA A 905 10.75 -54.25 -20.77
CA ALA A 905 11.74 -55.35 -20.71
C ALA A 905 12.12 -55.70 -19.26
N GLY A 906 12.04 -54.72 -18.35
CA GLY A 906 12.31 -54.88 -16.91
C GLY A 906 11.29 -55.77 -16.19
N THR A 907 10.09 -55.96 -16.75
CA THR A 907 9.00 -56.76 -16.14
C THR A 907 9.43 -58.20 -15.87
N PHE A 908 10.30 -58.76 -16.71
CA PHE A 908 10.82 -60.11 -16.50
C PHE A 908 11.64 -60.22 -15.20
N LEU A 909 12.43 -59.19 -14.87
CA LEU A 909 13.32 -59.16 -13.70
C LEU A 909 12.61 -58.63 -12.45
N LEU A 910 11.82 -57.56 -12.60
CA LEU A 910 11.21 -56.82 -11.48
C LEU A 910 9.79 -57.27 -11.16
N GLY A 911 9.17 -58.11 -12.00
CA GLY A 911 7.86 -58.72 -11.76
C GLY A 911 6.66 -57.87 -12.18
N THR A 912 6.83 -56.55 -12.30
CA THR A 912 5.76 -55.61 -12.66
C THR A 912 6.18 -54.59 -13.72
N SER A 913 5.19 -53.94 -14.33
CA SER A 913 5.38 -52.77 -15.18
C SER A 913 4.11 -51.97 -15.37
N PHE A 914 4.25 -50.70 -15.69
CA PHE A 914 3.13 -49.79 -15.93
C PHE A 914 3.02 -49.47 -17.41
N VAL A 915 1.79 -49.47 -17.92
CA VAL A 915 1.48 -49.16 -19.33
C VAL A 915 0.32 -48.19 -19.39
N ALA A 916 0.31 -47.36 -20.42
CA ALA A 916 -0.80 -46.45 -20.70
C ALA A 916 -0.88 -46.12 -22.20
N ASP A 917 -2.07 -46.16 -22.77
CA ASP A 917 -2.29 -45.94 -24.20
C ASP A 917 -3.69 -45.40 -24.50
N ILE A 918 -3.91 -44.96 -25.74
CA ILE A 918 -5.20 -44.54 -26.28
C ILE A 918 -5.70 -45.64 -27.21
N PHE A 919 -6.81 -46.26 -26.83
CA PHE A 919 -7.46 -47.34 -27.56
C PHE A 919 -8.42 -46.82 -28.63
N LYS A 920 -8.70 -47.69 -29.61
CA LYS A 920 -9.71 -47.43 -30.65
C LYS A 920 -11.11 -47.48 -30.05
N SER A 921 -12.02 -46.68 -30.58
CA SER A 921 -13.41 -46.62 -30.10
C SER A 921 -14.39 -47.04 -31.19
N PRO A 922 -15.33 -47.98 -30.91
CA PRO A 922 -16.38 -48.38 -31.87
C PRO A 922 -17.26 -47.23 -32.39
N GLU A 923 -17.37 -46.14 -31.62
CA GLU A 923 -18.17 -44.96 -31.96
C GLU A 923 -17.51 -44.08 -33.02
N ASN A 924 -16.20 -44.19 -33.23
CA ASN A 924 -15.48 -43.40 -34.22
C ASN A 924 -15.52 -44.11 -35.57
N VAL A 925 -16.07 -43.45 -36.60
CA VAL A 925 -16.20 -44.00 -37.95
C VAL A 925 -14.85 -44.45 -38.54
N ASN A 926 -13.77 -43.71 -38.25
CA ASN A 926 -12.40 -44.05 -38.63
C ASN A 926 -11.98 -45.47 -38.17
N ASP A 927 -12.23 -45.77 -36.89
CA ASP A 927 -11.75 -47.01 -36.25
C ASP A 927 -12.51 -48.24 -36.76
N ILE A 928 -13.77 -48.05 -37.17
CA ILE A 928 -14.64 -49.14 -37.63
C ILE A 928 -14.72 -49.29 -39.16
N ASN A 929 -14.18 -48.35 -39.95
CA ASN A 929 -14.28 -48.38 -41.41
C ASN A 929 -13.72 -49.67 -42.02
N MET A 930 -12.52 -50.07 -41.61
CA MET A 930 -11.88 -51.30 -42.07
C MET A 930 -12.50 -52.57 -41.46
N PRO A 931 -12.68 -52.70 -40.12
CA PRO A 931 -13.30 -53.88 -39.51
C PRO A 931 -14.72 -54.17 -40.01
N CYS A 932 -15.52 -53.13 -40.29
CA CYS A 932 -16.90 -53.28 -40.76
C CYS A 932 -17.03 -53.30 -42.29
N GLY A 933 -15.93 -53.14 -43.04
CA GLY A 933 -15.92 -53.15 -44.51
C GLY A 933 -16.79 -52.06 -45.14
N MET A 934 -16.82 -50.84 -44.57
CA MET A 934 -17.74 -49.78 -45.01
C MET A 934 -17.32 -49.08 -46.30
N GLY A 935 -16.02 -49.08 -46.63
CA GLY A 935 -15.50 -48.51 -47.88
C GLY A 935 -15.65 -46.99 -47.99
N LEU A 936 -15.74 -46.29 -46.85
CA LEU A 936 -15.87 -44.82 -46.82
C LEU A 936 -14.53 -44.16 -47.17
N ASN A 937 -14.61 -43.00 -47.84
CA ASN A 937 -13.42 -42.19 -48.13
C ASN A 937 -12.98 -41.44 -46.88
N ALA A 938 -11.69 -41.11 -46.81
CA ALA A 938 -11.10 -40.41 -45.65
C ALA A 938 -11.80 -39.08 -45.32
N SER A 939 -12.18 -38.32 -46.35
CA SER A 939 -12.90 -37.04 -46.17
C SER A 939 -14.23 -37.16 -45.42
N ASP A 940 -14.85 -38.34 -45.40
CA ASP A 940 -16.18 -38.54 -44.84
C ASP A 940 -16.16 -38.78 -43.32
N TYR A 941 -14.99 -39.06 -42.74
CA TYR A 941 -14.83 -39.36 -41.31
C TYR A 941 -13.67 -38.64 -40.61
N GLU A 942 -12.75 -38.01 -41.36
CA GLU A 942 -11.62 -37.26 -40.78
C GLU A 942 -12.13 -36.05 -39.95
N TYR A 943 -13.16 -35.34 -40.44
CA TYR A 943 -13.72 -34.15 -39.79
C TYR A 943 -15.03 -34.47 -39.08
N ALA A 944 -15.11 -34.19 -37.78
CA ALA A 944 -16.30 -34.45 -36.98
C ALA A 944 -16.45 -33.45 -35.81
N PRO A 945 -17.68 -33.02 -35.48
CA PRO A 945 -17.97 -32.09 -34.37
C PRO A 945 -17.94 -32.76 -32.98
N TRP A 946 -17.75 -34.08 -32.94
CA TRP A 946 -17.55 -34.85 -31.71
C TRP A 946 -16.61 -36.04 -31.98
N ARG A 947 -15.88 -36.48 -30.95
CA ARG A 947 -15.02 -37.68 -31.00
C ARG A 947 -15.01 -38.41 -29.66
N VAL A 948 -14.86 -39.74 -29.70
CA VAL A 948 -14.76 -40.57 -28.50
C VAL A 948 -13.32 -41.04 -28.29
N GLN A 949 -12.73 -40.64 -27.18
CA GLN A 949 -11.40 -41.09 -26.79
C GLN A 949 -11.51 -42.19 -25.72
N THR A 950 -10.88 -43.34 -25.99
CA THR A 950 -10.81 -44.44 -25.03
C THR A 950 -9.40 -44.48 -24.45
N TYR A 951 -9.28 -44.13 -23.17
CA TYR A 951 -8.01 -44.14 -22.44
C TYR A 951 -7.85 -45.45 -21.70
N ALA A 952 -6.66 -46.02 -21.69
CA ALA A 952 -6.35 -47.22 -20.93
C ALA A 952 -5.02 -47.09 -20.21
N TRP A 953 -4.97 -47.43 -18.92
CA TRP A 953 -3.73 -47.48 -18.14
C TRP A 953 -3.82 -48.54 -17.05
N GLY A 954 -2.67 -49.05 -16.62
CA GLY A 954 -2.65 -50.09 -15.58
C GLY A 954 -1.29 -50.64 -15.23
N GLU A 955 -1.31 -51.53 -14.23
CA GLU A 955 -0.16 -52.30 -13.76
C GLU A 955 -0.24 -53.74 -14.28
N PHE A 956 0.76 -54.13 -15.05
CA PHE A 956 0.96 -55.50 -15.51
C PHE A 956 1.80 -56.29 -14.50
N SER A 957 1.35 -57.50 -14.17
CA SER A 957 2.03 -58.44 -13.27
C SER A 957 2.43 -59.73 -14.00
N LYS A 958 3.71 -60.06 -13.88
CA LYS A 958 4.28 -61.31 -14.37
C LYS A 958 3.65 -62.53 -13.67
N GLU A 959 3.37 -62.43 -12.38
CA GLU A 959 2.81 -63.54 -11.58
C GLU A 959 1.41 -63.92 -12.07
N LYS A 960 0.56 -62.92 -12.32
CA LYS A 960 -0.78 -63.13 -12.87
C LYS A 960 -0.78 -63.46 -14.36
N LYS A 961 0.34 -63.22 -15.06
CA LYS A 961 0.41 -63.20 -16.54
C LYS A 961 -0.71 -62.32 -17.13
N GLY A 962 -0.89 -61.13 -16.54
CA GLY A 962 -2.02 -60.24 -16.80
C GLY A 962 -1.91 -58.95 -16.00
N PHE A 963 -2.99 -58.19 -15.92
CA PHE A 963 -3.02 -56.93 -15.19
C PHE A 963 -3.46 -57.12 -13.73
N GLU A 964 -2.73 -56.52 -12.79
CA GLU A 964 -3.19 -56.33 -11.40
C GLU A 964 -4.36 -55.35 -11.38
N SER A 965 -4.19 -54.25 -12.10
CA SER A 965 -5.19 -53.22 -12.34
C SER A 965 -5.10 -52.77 -13.80
N LEU A 966 -6.26 -52.64 -14.45
CA LEU A 966 -6.39 -52.06 -15.78
C LEU A 966 -7.65 -51.21 -15.79
N SER A 967 -7.47 -49.91 -15.93
CA SER A 967 -8.54 -48.93 -15.99
C SER A 967 -8.72 -48.50 -17.44
N VAL A 968 -9.91 -48.73 -17.99
CA VAL A 968 -10.29 -48.32 -19.35
C VAL A 968 -11.46 -47.35 -19.24
N TRP A 969 -11.32 -46.14 -19.80
CA TRP A 969 -12.29 -45.07 -19.72
C TRP A 969 -12.64 -44.58 -21.12
N LYS A 970 -13.94 -44.42 -21.39
CA LYS A 970 -14.43 -43.96 -22.69
C LYS A 970 -15.13 -42.61 -22.53
N CYS A 971 -14.65 -41.59 -23.23
CA CYS A 971 -15.11 -40.22 -23.05
C CYS A 971 -15.41 -39.53 -24.39
N ASN A 972 -16.61 -38.95 -24.53
CA ASN A 972 -17.10 -38.28 -25.73
C ASN A 972 -16.94 -36.77 -25.60
N TYR A 973 -16.17 -36.15 -26.50
CA TYR A 973 -15.86 -34.73 -26.46
C TYR A 973 -16.54 -33.94 -27.56
N THR A 974 -16.98 -32.74 -27.22
CA THR A 974 -17.50 -31.74 -28.17
C THR A 974 -17.17 -30.32 -27.69
N PHE A 975 -17.17 -29.34 -28.60
CA PHE A 975 -17.02 -27.94 -28.22
C PHE A 975 -18.35 -27.34 -27.76
N VAL A 976 -18.28 -26.61 -26.64
CA VAL A 976 -19.41 -25.88 -26.06
C VAL A 976 -19.07 -24.40 -25.92
N GLU A 977 -20.10 -23.56 -25.96
CA GLU A 977 -20.01 -22.16 -25.58
C GLU A 977 -20.28 -22.02 -24.07
N VAL A 978 -19.40 -21.32 -23.35
CA VAL A 978 -19.54 -21.04 -21.92
C VAL A 978 -19.32 -19.55 -21.63
N ALA A 979 -20.23 -18.93 -20.90
CA ALA A 979 -20.06 -17.54 -20.47
C ALA A 979 -18.92 -17.46 -19.43
N THR A 980 -17.93 -16.62 -19.69
CA THR A 980 -16.73 -16.54 -18.87
C THR A 980 -16.47 -15.11 -18.43
N GLU A 981 -16.34 -14.89 -17.12
CA GLU A 981 -15.90 -13.61 -16.58
C GLU A 981 -14.38 -13.47 -16.78
N VAL A 982 -13.96 -12.40 -17.46
CA VAL A 982 -12.56 -12.09 -17.69
C VAL A 982 -12.21 -10.70 -17.16
N THR A 983 -10.96 -10.54 -16.76
CA THR A 983 -10.35 -9.24 -16.47
C THR A 983 -9.26 -8.97 -17.51
N LEU A 984 -9.25 -7.78 -18.10
CA LEU A 984 -8.19 -7.32 -18.99
C LEU A 984 -7.38 -6.24 -18.29
N ALA A 985 -6.06 -6.34 -18.35
CA ALA A 985 -5.11 -5.37 -17.84
C ALA A 985 -4.29 -4.78 -19.00
N ALA A 986 -3.80 -3.54 -18.82
CA ALA A 986 -2.94 -2.91 -19.81
C ALA A 986 -1.50 -3.44 -19.68
N GLU A 987 -1.02 -4.17 -20.68
CA GLU A 987 0.35 -4.69 -20.76
C GLU A 987 0.93 -4.39 -22.15
N ASN A 988 2.17 -3.88 -22.22
CA ASN A 988 2.89 -3.62 -23.48
C ASN A 988 2.12 -2.82 -24.54
N GLY A 989 1.28 -1.87 -24.11
CA GLY A 989 0.53 -0.98 -25.00
C GLY A 989 -0.76 -1.57 -25.58
N ALA A 990 -1.26 -2.69 -25.05
CA ALA A 990 -2.57 -3.26 -25.38
C ALA A 990 -3.27 -3.80 -24.13
N TYR A 991 -4.59 -3.98 -24.20
CA TYR A 991 -5.34 -4.72 -23.19
C TYR A 991 -5.25 -6.22 -23.49
N VAL A 992 -4.75 -6.99 -22.52
CA VAL A 992 -4.63 -8.45 -22.59
C VAL A 992 -5.34 -9.08 -21.39
N LEU A 993 -5.67 -10.37 -21.48
CA LEU A 993 -6.20 -11.12 -20.34
C LEU A 993 -5.21 -11.02 -19.18
N ASP A 994 -5.72 -10.59 -18.02
CA ASP A 994 -4.93 -10.43 -16.82
C ASP A 994 -4.38 -11.80 -16.39
N PRO A 995 -3.06 -12.02 -16.42
CA PRO A 995 -2.47 -13.30 -16.07
C PRO A 995 -2.58 -13.61 -14.57
N GLU A 996 -2.76 -12.59 -13.71
CA GLU A 996 -2.91 -12.76 -12.26
C GLU A 996 -4.35 -13.12 -11.87
N ILE A 997 -5.33 -12.72 -12.68
CA ILE A 997 -6.75 -12.99 -12.44
C ILE A 997 -7.27 -13.97 -13.51
N ALA A 998 -7.21 -15.26 -13.17
CA ALA A 998 -7.70 -16.33 -14.02
C ALA A 998 -9.18 -16.12 -14.45
N PRO A 999 -9.50 -16.27 -15.74
CA PRO A 999 -10.87 -16.33 -16.25
C PRO A 999 -11.75 -17.33 -15.50
N LYS A 1000 -12.99 -16.95 -15.21
CA LYS A 1000 -13.95 -17.79 -14.46
C LYS A 1000 -15.11 -18.20 -15.36
N PRO A 1001 -15.10 -19.43 -15.90
CA PRO A 1001 -16.21 -19.93 -16.71
C PRO A 1001 -17.40 -20.34 -15.83
N ASP A 1002 -18.61 -19.90 -16.20
CA ASP A 1002 -19.86 -20.33 -15.58
C ASP A 1002 -20.41 -21.57 -16.28
N LEU A 1003 -20.07 -22.75 -15.74
CA LEU A 1003 -20.47 -24.05 -16.29
C LEU A 1003 -21.99 -24.25 -16.33
N SER A 1004 -22.80 -23.44 -15.64
CA SER A 1004 -24.27 -23.52 -15.73
C SER A 1004 -24.83 -22.95 -17.03
N THR A 1005 -24.02 -22.18 -17.77
CA THR A 1005 -24.40 -21.52 -19.04
C THR A 1005 -24.03 -22.32 -20.29
N ILE A 1006 -23.50 -23.53 -20.12
CA ILE A 1006 -23.03 -24.39 -21.21
C ILE A 1006 -24.14 -24.63 -22.24
N LYS A 1007 -23.81 -24.39 -23.51
CA LYS A 1007 -24.64 -24.76 -24.66
C LYS A 1007 -23.76 -25.25 -25.82
N PRO A 1008 -24.29 -26.08 -26.74
CA PRO A 1008 -23.53 -26.53 -27.91
C PRO A 1008 -23.02 -25.35 -28.73
N TRP A 1009 -21.77 -25.45 -29.23
CA TRP A 1009 -21.20 -24.42 -30.09
C TRP A 1009 -21.95 -24.33 -31.42
N SER A 1010 -22.29 -23.12 -31.88
CA SER A 1010 -23.05 -22.89 -33.11
C SER A 1010 -22.44 -21.74 -33.92
N PRO A 1011 -22.13 -21.93 -35.22
CA PRO A 1011 -22.27 -23.17 -36.02
C PRO A 1011 -21.33 -24.29 -35.54
N SER A 1012 -21.57 -25.55 -35.94
CA SER A 1012 -20.80 -26.70 -35.45
C SER A 1012 -19.30 -26.56 -35.71
N LEU A 1013 -18.49 -26.76 -34.66
CA LEU A 1013 -17.04 -26.71 -34.71
C LEU A 1013 -16.47 -28.12 -34.67
N ASP A 1014 -15.73 -28.50 -35.71
CA ASP A 1014 -15.05 -29.79 -35.77
C ASP A 1014 -13.90 -29.84 -34.77
N LEU A 1015 -13.69 -31.01 -34.16
CA LEU A 1015 -12.56 -31.21 -33.25
C LEU A 1015 -11.25 -31.17 -34.06
N PRO A 1016 -10.28 -30.34 -33.66
CA PRO A 1016 -9.00 -30.28 -34.36
C PRO A 1016 -8.28 -31.62 -34.24
N HIS A 1017 -7.46 -31.94 -35.23
CA HIS A 1017 -6.62 -33.13 -35.19
C HIS A 1017 -5.42 -32.88 -34.28
N VAL A 1018 -5.48 -33.36 -33.04
CA VAL A 1018 -4.39 -33.22 -32.07
C VAL A 1018 -3.17 -34.05 -32.45
N ASP A 1019 -3.40 -35.22 -33.04
CA ASP A 1019 -2.39 -36.15 -33.55
C ASP A 1019 -2.89 -36.84 -34.83
N GLY A 1020 -2.17 -37.89 -35.25
CA GLY A 1020 -2.54 -38.71 -36.41
C GLY A 1020 -3.64 -39.75 -36.15
N GLN A 1021 -4.29 -39.80 -34.97
CA GLN A 1021 -5.26 -40.86 -34.64
C GLN A 1021 -6.45 -40.90 -35.60
N PHE A 1022 -6.97 -39.74 -35.98
CA PHE A 1022 -8.19 -39.59 -36.78
C PHE A 1022 -7.92 -39.12 -38.22
N LEU A 1023 -6.66 -39.13 -38.65
CA LEU A 1023 -6.26 -38.62 -39.96
C LEU A 1023 -5.41 -39.65 -40.68
N SER A 1024 -5.68 -39.86 -41.97
CA SER A 1024 -4.91 -40.77 -42.82
C SER A 1024 -3.50 -40.26 -43.17
N ARG A 1025 -3.14 -39.06 -42.71
CA ARG A 1025 -1.91 -38.32 -43.07
C ARG A 1025 -1.13 -37.95 -41.82
N ASP A 1026 0.20 -37.92 -41.93
CA ASP A 1026 1.08 -37.60 -40.81
C ASP A 1026 1.18 -36.07 -40.58
N VAL A 1027 0.28 -35.56 -39.73
CA VAL A 1027 0.28 -34.18 -39.23
C VAL A 1027 1.22 -33.95 -38.04
N GLY A 1028 1.89 -34.99 -37.52
CA GLY A 1028 2.63 -34.90 -36.26
C GLY A 1028 1.75 -34.90 -35.01
N ASP A 1029 2.39 -34.82 -33.85
CA ASP A 1029 1.76 -34.89 -32.52
C ASP A 1029 1.82 -33.52 -31.83
N SER A 1030 0.72 -33.12 -31.20
CA SER A 1030 0.65 -31.91 -30.36
C SER A 1030 1.10 -32.16 -28.92
N TYR A 1031 1.48 -33.39 -28.58
CA TYR A 1031 2.12 -33.73 -27.32
C TYR A 1031 3.64 -33.85 -27.50
N PRO A 1032 4.42 -33.40 -26.51
CA PRO A 1032 5.87 -33.43 -26.60
C PRO A 1032 6.41 -34.86 -26.59
N SER A 1033 7.46 -35.09 -27.36
CA SER A 1033 8.22 -36.34 -27.38
C SER A 1033 9.10 -36.41 -26.12
N LEU A 1034 8.55 -37.02 -25.08
CA LEU A 1034 9.20 -37.18 -23.78
C LEU A 1034 9.71 -38.60 -23.55
N THR A 1035 10.72 -38.73 -22.69
CA THR A 1035 11.27 -40.02 -22.25
C THR A 1035 11.10 -40.15 -20.75
N ILE A 1036 10.49 -41.25 -20.29
CA ILE A 1036 10.38 -41.61 -18.86
C ILE A 1036 11.53 -42.56 -18.56
N ILE A 1037 12.34 -42.19 -17.56
CA ILE A 1037 13.57 -42.88 -17.22
C ILE A 1037 13.29 -43.83 -16.06
N ASP A 1038 12.45 -44.83 -16.32
CA ASP A 1038 12.10 -45.85 -15.35
C ASP A 1038 12.03 -47.21 -16.05
N VAL A 1039 12.74 -48.19 -15.51
CA VAL A 1039 12.80 -49.55 -16.04
C VAL A 1039 11.45 -50.28 -15.98
N LEU A 1040 10.50 -49.78 -15.17
CA LEU A 1040 9.15 -50.30 -15.03
C LEU A 1040 8.18 -49.72 -16.08
N ALA A 1041 8.57 -48.67 -16.81
CA ALA A 1041 7.73 -48.06 -17.84
C ALA A 1041 7.70 -48.93 -19.10
N GLY A 1042 6.53 -49.46 -19.45
CA GLY A 1042 6.28 -50.13 -20.73
C GLY A 1042 5.90 -49.13 -21.83
N THR A 1043 4.96 -49.50 -22.69
CA THR A 1043 4.33 -48.56 -23.63
C THR A 1043 3.52 -47.53 -22.85
N ILE A 1044 3.96 -46.26 -22.94
CA ILE A 1044 3.26 -45.11 -22.38
C ILE A 1044 3.11 -44.10 -23.52
N ALA A 1045 1.87 -43.78 -23.92
CA ALA A 1045 1.60 -42.81 -24.97
C ALA A 1045 1.95 -41.38 -24.54
N SER A 1046 2.25 -40.49 -25.50
CA SER A 1046 2.74 -39.11 -25.25
C SER A 1046 1.83 -38.33 -24.31
N GLN A 1047 0.50 -38.54 -24.40
CA GLN A 1047 -0.53 -37.90 -23.59
C GLN A 1047 -0.45 -38.27 -22.10
N PHE A 1048 0.05 -39.47 -21.79
CA PHE A 1048 0.30 -39.91 -20.42
C PHE A 1048 1.67 -39.49 -19.93
N LYS A 1049 2.68 -39.41 -20.81
CA LYS A 1049 4.05 -39.05 -20.41
C LYS A 1049 4.14 -37.67 -19.76
N VAL A 1050 3.34 -36.71 -20.24
CA VAL A 1050 3.26 -35.36 -19.67
C VAL A 1050 2.69 -35.33 -18.25
N LEU A 1051 1.98 -36.37 -17.83
CA LEU A 1051 1.37 -36.48 -16.49
C LEU A 1051 2.34 -37.05 -15.45
N ILE A 1052 3.38 -37.75 -15.90
CA ILE A 1052 4.32 -38.47 -15.05
C ILE A 1052 5.52 -37.58 -14.68
N LYS A 1053 5.97 -37.67 -13.42
CA LYS A 1053 7.18 -36.99 -12.94
C LYS A 1053 8.40 -37.37 -13.80
N PRO A 1054 9.28 -36.40 -14.12
CA PRO A 1054 9.33 -35.01 -13.63
C PRO A 1054 8.45 -34.02 -14.40
N TYR A 1055 7.74 -34.44 -15.45
CA TYR A 1055 7.01 -33.53 -16.35
C TYR A 1055 5.63 -33.12 -15.82
N GLY A 1056 4.98 -34.04 -15.11
CA GLY A 1056 3.70 -33.84 -14.43
C GLY A 1056 3.77 -34.22 -12.95
N ARG A 1057 2.60 -34.29 -12.29
CA ARG A 1057 2.51 -34.47 -10.84
C ARG A 1057 2.51 -35.91 -10.35
N PHE A 1058 2.17 -36.88 -11.21
CA PHE A 1058 2.00 -38.27 -10.79
C PHE A 1058 3.32 -39.06 -10.85
N PRO A 1059 3.72 -39.80 -9.81
CA PRO A 1059 4.72 -40.85 -9.96
C PRO A 1059 4.21 -41.97 -10.88
N LEU A 1060 5.12 -42.69 -11.53
CA LEU A 1060 4.77 -43.75 -12.48
C LEU A 1060 3.85 -44.84 -11.88
N VAL A 1061 4.05 -45.16 -10.60
CA VAL A 1061 3.29 -46.18 -9.87
C VAL A 1061 1.80 -45.85 -9.73
N ASP A 1062 1.41 -44.58 -9.86
CA ASP A 1062 0.01 -44.16 -9.74
C ASP A 1062 -0.84 -44.66 -10.91
N LEU A 1063 -0.23 -45.04 -12.04
CA LEU A 1063 -0.94 -45.75 -13.12
C LEU A 1063 -1.49 -47.11 -12.67
N GLY A 1064 -0.95 -47.72 -11.61
CA GLY A 1064 -1.50 -48.94 -11.00
C GLY A 1064 -2.57 -48.68 -9.93
N ASN A 1065 -2.70 -47.44 -9.45
CA ASN A 1065 -3.48 -47.09 -8.27
C ASN A 1065 -4.87 -46.57 -8.63
N SER A 1066 -5.90 -47.37 -8.38
CA SER A 1066 -7.30 -47.02 -8.72
C SER A 1066 -7.81 -45.75 -8.03
N ASN A 1067 -7.22 -45.33 -6.90
CA ASN A 1067 -7.61 -44.09 -6.21
C ASN A 1067 -7.18 -42.83 -6.97
N GLN A 1068 -6.24 -42.95 -7.90
CA GLN A 1068 -5.74 -41.83 -8.72
C GLN A 1068 -6.42 -41.77 -10.09
N ASP A 1069 -7.30 -42.73 -10.43
CA ASP A 1069 -7.98 -42.79 -11.73
C ASP A 1069 -8.68 -41.46 -12.09
N GLU A 1070 -9.40 -40.86 -11.15
CA GLU A 1070 -10.10 -39.58 -11.37
C GLU A 1070 -9.13 -38.42 -11.58
N GLY A 1071 -8.02 -38.39 -10.85
CA GLY A 1071 -7.00 -37.35 -10.99
C GLY A 1071 -6.27 -37.44 -12.33
N ILE A 1072 -5.91 -38.66 -12.76
CA ILE A 1072 -5.31 -38.92 -14.08
C ILE A 1072 -6.28 -38.50 -15.18
N LEU A 1073 -7.55 -38.90 -15.07
CA LEU A 1073 -8.59 -38.57 -16.03
C LEU A 1073 -8.84 -37.06 -16.12
N GLN A 1074 -8.84 -36.36 -14.99
CA GLN A 1074 -8.96 -34.91 -14.94
C GLN A 1074 -7.81 -34.22 -15.70
N ASP A 1075 -6.57 -34.65 -15.49
CA ASP A 1075 -5.41 -34.04 -16.17
C ASP A 1075 -5.37 -34.39 -17.67
N LEU A 1076 -5.85 -35.58 -18.06
CA LEU A 1076 -6.05 -35.93 -19.48
C LEU A 1076 -7.10 -35.04 -20.14
N HIS A 1077 -8.24 -34.81 -19.48
CA HIS A 1077 -9.29 -33.91 -19.97
C HIS A 1077 -8.77 -32.49 -20.13
N HIS A 1078 -8.05 -31.99 -19.12
CA HIS A 1078 -7.45 -30.67 -19.13
C HIS A 1078 -6.44 -30.52 -20.27
N ASN A 1079 -5.47 -31.44 -20.40
CA ASN A 1079 -4.47 -31.36 -21.46
C ASN A 1079 -5.07 -31.48 -22.87
N TYR A 1080 -6.08 -32.35 -23.06
CA TYR A 1080 -6.76 -32.46 -24.34
C TYR A 1080 -7.56 -31.20 -24.68
N GLY A 1081 -8.22 -30.60 -23.67
CA GLY A 1081 -8.91 -29.32 -23.79
C GLY A 1081 -7.95 -28.18 -24.12
N LEU A 1082 -6.84 -28.04 -23.38
CA LEU A 1082 -5.78 -27.06 -23.60
C LEU A 1082 -5.25 -27.14 -25.04
N VAL A 1083 -4.78 -28.31 -25.46
CA VAL A 1083 -4.18 -28.48 -26.79
C VAL A 1083 -5.20 -28.19 -27.90
N SER A 1084 -6.45 -28.64 -27.72
CA SER A 1084 -7.52 -28.39 -28.68
C SER A 1084 -7.89 -26.91 -28.75
N ALA A 1085 -7.93 -26.22 -27.61
CA ALA A 1085 -8.19 -24.78 -27.53
C ALA A 1085 -7.13 -23.98 -28.30
N GLN A 1086 -5.87 -24.33 -28.12
CA GLN A 1086 -4.77 -23.67 -28.84
C GLN A 1086 -4.81 -23.95 -30.36
N LEU A 1087 -5.13 -25.18 -30.77
CA LEU A 1087 -5.31 -25.51 -32.18
C LEU A 1087 -6.49 -24.73 -32.80
N VAL A 1088 -7.62 -24.65 -32.10
CA VAL A 1088 -8.80 -23.89 -32.58
C VAL A 1088 -8.47 -22.41 -32.75
N ASN A 1089 -7.68 -21.83 -31.85
CA ASN A 1089 -7.24 -20.44 -31.94
C ASN A 1089 -6.46 -20.14 -33.24
N ILE A 1090 -5.63 -21.09 -33.68
CA ILE A 1090 -4.71 -20.92 -34.81
C ILE A 1090 -5.31 -21.40 -36.13
N GLU A 1091 -5.99 -22.56 -36.12
CA GLU A 1091 -6.47 -23.24 -37.34
C GLU A 1091 -7.95 -22.93 -37.65
N ASN A 1092 -8.78 -22.62 -36.66
CA ASN A 1092 -10.25 -22.55 -36.82
C ASN A 1092 -10.85 -21.15 -36.61
N ARG A 1093 -10.02 -20.12 -36.40
CA ARG A 1093 -10.47 -18.74 -36.19
C ARG A 1093 -10.67 -18.01 -37.52
N TYR A 1094 -11.85 -17.44 -37.72
CA TYR A 1094 -12.21 -16.69 -38.92
C TYR A 1094 -12.62 -15.26 -38.58
N ASN A 1095 -12.28 -14.33 -39.48
CA ASN A 1095 -12.84 -12.98 -39.44
C ASN A 1095 -14.35 -13.02 -39.78
N MET A 1096 -15.10 -12.03 -39.33
CA MET A 1096 -16.55 -11.92 -39.62
C MET A 1096 -16.88 -11.82 -41.13
N THR A 1097 -15.89 -11.64 -42.01
CA THR A 1097 -16.03 -11.58 -43.47
C THR A 1097 -15.74 -12.91 -44.18
N ALA A 1098 -15.13 -13.87 -43.49
CA ALA A 1098 -14.68 -15.13 -44.08
C ALA A 1098 -15.65 -16.28 -43.72
N SER A 1099 -15.88 -17.18 -44.68
CA SER A 1099 -16.66 -18.41 -44.48
C SER A 1099 -15.74 -19.57 -44.10
N SER A 1100 -16.25 -20.45 -43.23
CA SER A 1100 -15.62 -21.74 -42.92
C SER A 1100 -15.91 -22.78 -44.00
N GLN A 1101 -15.36 -23.99 -43.87
CA GLN A 1101 -15.61 -25.10 -44.80
C GLN A 1101 -17.10 -25.46 -44.90
N THR A 1102 -17.82 -25.45 -43.77
CA THR A 1102 -19.18 -25.99 -43.67
C THR A 1102 -20.26 -24.92 -43.47
N SER A 1103 -19.89 -23.69 -43.08
CA SER A 1103 -20.84 -22.62 -42.73
C SER A 1103 -20.33 -21.22 -43.10
N PRO A 1104 -21.22 -20.31 -43.55
CA PRO A 1104 -20.92 -18.88 -43.68
C PRO A 1104 -20.84 -18.20 -42.30
N PRO A 1105 -20.28 -16.97 -42.19
CA PRO A 1105 -20.29 -16.22 -40.94
C PRO A 1105 -21.73 -15.95 -40.45
N PRO A 1106 -21.96 -15.77 -39.14
CA PRO A 1106 -23.29 -15.50 -38.60
C PRO A 1106 -23.97 -14.27 -39.24
N ALA A 1107 -25.09 -14.47 -39.95
CA ALA A 1107 -25.71 -13.46 -40.82
C ALA A 1107 -26.18 -12.17 -40.11
N GLY A 1108 -26.41 -12.22 -38.79
CA GLY A 1108 -26.83 -11.07 -37.96
C GLY A 1108 -25.70 -10.39 -37.19
N GLY A 1109 -24.44 -10.79 -37.41
CA GLY A 1109 -23.33 -10.43 -36.52
C GLY A 1109 -23.41 -11.16 -35.16
N LEU A 1110 -22.39 -10.97 -34.33
CA LEU A 1110 -22.37 -11.47 -32.97
C LEU A 1110 -22.82 -10.36 -31.99
N PRO A 1111 -23.46 -10.72 -30.87
CA PRO A 1111 -23.94 -9.73 -29.91
C PRO A 1111 -22.79 -8.92 -29.31
N ALA A 1112 -23.05 -7.62 -29.08
CA ALA A 1112 -22.14 -6.76 -28.33
C ALA A 1112 -22.05 -7.23 -26.87
N LEU A 1113 -20.87 -7.08 -26.29
CA LEU A 1113 -20.54 -7.55 -24.95
C LEU A 1113 -20.54 -6.36 -23.98
N GLY A 1114 -21.43 -6.42 -22.99
CA GLY A 1114 -21.46 -5.46 -21.89
C GLY A 1114 -20.18 -5.57 -21.07
N THR A 1115 -19.46 -4.46 -20.96
CA THR A 1115 -18.12 -4.42 -20.38
C THR A 1115 -18.02 -3.24 -19.42
N THR A 1116 -17.38 -3.46 -18.27
CA THR A 1116 -17.16 -2.44 -17.24
C THR A 1116 -15.67 -2.06 -17.22
N VAL A 1117 -15.36 -0.80 -17.47
CA VAL A 1117 -14.00 -0.24 -17.32
C VAL A 1117 -13.90 0.35 -15.93
N ILE A 1118 -12.86 -0.01 -15.18
CA ILE A 1118 -12.63 0.40 -13.80
C ILE A 1118 -11.31 1.18 -13.75
N ASP A 1119 -11.39 2.48 -13.47
CA ASP A 1119 -10.22 3.35 -13.26
C ASP A 1119 -10.03 3.63 -11.76
N SER A 1120 -8.93 3.12 -11.21
CA SER A 1120 -8.59 3.23 -9.78
C SER A 1120 -7.79 4.49 -9.41
N SER A 1121 -7.43 5.33 -10.39
CA SER A 1121 -6.56 6.51 -10.18
C SER A 1121 -7.26 7.70 -9.48
N ARG A 1122 -8.59 7.69 -9.41
CA ARG A 1122 -9.38 8.83 -8.96
C ARG A 1122 -9.36 8.99 -7.43
N ARG A 1123 -8.63 9.99 -6.94
CA ARG A 1123 -8.62 10.42 -5.53
C ARG A 1123 -9.75 11.40 -5.25
N ARG A 1124 -10.61 11.07 -4.27
CA ARG A 1124 -11.82 11.81 -3.89
C ARG A 1124 -11.71 12.32 -2.46
N LEU A 1125 -12.17 13.57 -2.25
CA LEU A 1125 -12.34 14.15 -0.91
C LEU A 1125 -13.65 13.62 -0.31
N VAL A 1126 -13.57 12.82 0.75
CA VAL A 1126 -14.71 12.19 1.43
C VAL A 1126 -14.91 12.80 2.82
N GLN A 1127 -16.16 13.09 3.17
CA GLN A 1127 -16.52 13.58 4.50
C GLN A 1127 -16.81 12.41 5.46
N ASN A 1128 -16.20 12.43 6.66
CA ASN A 1128 -16.39 11.40 7.67
C ASN A 1128 -17.75 11.56 8.39
N ALA A 1129 -18.62 10.57 8.25
CA ALA A 1129 -19.95 10.58 8.83
C ALA A 1129 -19.93 10.67 10.37
N VAL A 1130 -19.11 9.84 11.05
CA VAL A 1130 -19.06 9.77 12.52
C VAL A 1130 -18.65 11.12 13.12
N VAL A 1131 -17.57 11.71 12.62
CA VAL A 1131 -17.09 13.03 13.09
C VAL A 1131 -18.11 14.11 12.79
N THR A 1132 -18.75 14.05 11.62
CA THR A 1132 -19.80 15.02 11.23
C THR A 1132 -20.99 14.98 12.20
N TYR A 1133 -21.48 13.79 12.57
CA TYR A 1133 -22.58 13.68 13.53
C TYR A 1133 -22.22 14.23 14.91
N VAL A 1134 -21.00 13.99 15.40
CA VAL A 1134 -20.52 14.57 16.67
C VAL A 1134 -20.47 16.10 16.59
N LEU A 1135 -19.95 16.66 15.50
CA LEU A 1135 -19.94 18.12 15.28
C LEU A 1135 -21.37 18.69 15.23
N VAL A 1136 -22.27 18.05 14.49
CA VAL A 1136 -23.67 18.46 14.40
C VAL A 1136 -24.35 18.39 15.77
N ALA A 1137 -24.08 17.38 16.59
CA ALA A 1137 -24.60 17.29 17.95
C ALA A 1137 -24.14 18.46 18.83
N ILE A 1138 -22.84 18.79 18.80
CA ILE A 1138 -22.30 19.94 19.55
C ILE A 1138 -22.92 21.25 19.07
N LEU A 1139 -22.95 21.48 17.75
CA LEU A 1139 -23.53 22.68 17.16
C LEU A 1139 -25.03 22.80 17.45
N SER A 1140 -25.76 21.68 17.51
CA SER A 1140 -27.18 21.65 17.87
C SER A 1140 -27.38 22.07 19.33
N ILE A 1141 -26.49 21.66 20.25
CA ILE A 1141 -26.50 22.14 21.64
C ILE A 1141 -26.25 23.66 21.70
N VAL A 1142 -25.32 24.19 20.89
CA VAL A 1142 -25.05 25.64 20.78
C VAL A 1142 -26.27 26.40 20.26
N ALA A 1143 -26.90 25.91 19.20
CA ALA A 1143 -28.10 26.51 18.64
C ALA A 1143 -29.25 26.46 19.66
N ALA A 1144 -29.48 25.32 20.30
CA ALA A 1144 -30.50 25.15 21.33
C ALA A 1144 -30.30 26.10 22.52
N ALA A 1145 -29.06 26.28 22.99
CA ALA A 1145 -28.76 27.22 24.07
C ALA A 1145 -29.06 28.68 23.70
N ASN A 1146 -28.72 29.10 22.47
CA ASN A 1146 -29.04 30.44 22.00
C ASN A 1146 -30.54 30.64 21.77
N ILE A 1147 -31.23 29.65 21.19
CA ILE A 1147 -32.69 29.64 21.01
C ILE A 1147 -33.40 29.73 22.36
N TRP A 1148 -32.99 28.92 23.33
CA TRP A 1148 -33.53 28.96 24.70
C TRP A 1148 -33.41 30.36 25.30
N ALA A 1149 -32.26 30.99 25.15
CA ALA A 1149 -32.00 32.33 25.65
C ALA A 1149 -32.82 33.42 24.91
N LEU A 1150 -33.10 33.24 23.61
CA LEU A 1150 -33.99 34.11 22.82
C LEU A 1150 -35.46 33.92 23.24
N CYS A 1151 -35.92 32.69 23.37
CA CYS A 1151 -37.27 32.36 23.83
C CYS A 1151 -37.53 32.90 25.24
N SER A 1152 -36.55 32.77 26.15
CA SER A 1152 -36.63 33.35 27.50
C SER A 1152 -36.65 34.89 27.49
N ALA A 1153 -35.93 35.55 26.57
CA ALA A 1153 -36.02 37.00 26.40
C ALA A 1153 -37.40 37.45 25.89
N LEU A 1154 -38.00 36.70 24.96
CA LEU A 1154 -39.33 36.98 24.40
C LEU A 1154 -40.45 36.70 25.40
N SER A 1155 -40.45 35.56 26.08
CA SER A 1155 -41.49 35.17 27.05
C SER A 1155 -41.56 36.11 28.25
N ARG A 1156 -40.41 36.68 28.67
CA ARG A 1156 -40.35 37.71 29.72
C ARG A 1156 -41.09 38.99 29.37
N ARG A 1157 -41.26 39.32 28.09
CA ARG A 1157 -42.04 40.47 27.63
C ARG A 1157 -43.55 40.30 27.85
N TYR A 1158 -44.02 39.05 27.93
CA TYR A 1158 -45.44 38.70 28.01
C TYR A 1158 -45.89 38.18 29.39
N VAL A 1159 -45.09 37.37 30.08
CA VAL A 1159 -45.52 36.63 31.29
C VAL A 1159 -44.89 37.16 32.58
N GLY A 1160 -43.93 38.08 32.50
CA GLY A 1160 -43.38 38.80 33.66
C GLY A 1160 -42.53 37.97 34.65
N ARG A 1161 -42.45 36.64 34.51
CA ARG A 1161 -41.72 35.70 35.38
C ARG A 1161 -40.35 35.31 34.79
N THR A 1162 -39.33 35.14 35.65
CA THR A 1162 -38.02 34.62 35.25
C THR A 1162 -38.10 33.10 35.02
N TRP A 1163 -37.71 32.66 33.83
CA TRP A 1163 -37.61 31.24 33.50
C TRP A 1163 -36.37 30.62 34.17
N PRO A 1164 -36.38 29.32 34.52
CA PRO A 1164 -35.21 28.67 35.10
C PRO A 1164 -34.04 28.70 34.10
N PHE A 1165 -32.81 28.79 34.62
CA PHE A 1165 -31.54 28.78 33.87
C PHE A 1165 -31.12 30.06 33.12
N ASP A 1166 -31.86 31.17 33.26
CA ASP A 1166 -31.52 32.45 32.62
C ASP A 1166 -31.18 33.56 33.64
N MET A 1167 -30.13 34.34 33.38
CA MET A 1167 -29.69 35.45 34.23
C MET A 1167 -30.14 36.78 33.64
N HIS A 1168 -30.77 37.63 34.44
CA HIS A 1168 -31.22 38.93 33.97
C HIS A 1168 -30.04 39.91 33.85
N VAL A 1169 -29.56 40.09 32.62
CA VAL A 1169 -28.38 40.93 32.33
C VAL A 1169 -28.72 42.36 31.92
N ARG A 1170 -29.98 42.64 31.56
CA ARG A 1170 -30.39 43.96 31.07
C ARG A 1170 -30.44 44.97 32.22
N GLY A 1171 -29.66 46.04 32.11
CA GLY A 1171 -29.62 47.11 33.11
C GLY A 1171 -29.01 46.73 34.46
N LEU A 1172 -28.31 45.59 34.52
CA LEU A 1172 -27.65 45.09 35.73
C LEU A 1172 -26.36 45.85 36.06
N ALA A 1173 -25.59 46.25 35.04
CA ALA A 1173 -24.39 47.06 35.16
C ALA A 1173 -24.22 47.93 33.89
N PRO A 1174 -23.65 49.14 34.02
CA PRO A 1174 -23.36 50.03 32.88
C PRO A 1174 -22.26 49.45 31.98
N ASP A 1175 -22.15 49.98 30.76
CA ASP A 1175 -21.03 49.64 29.88
C ASP A 1175 -19.70 50.09 30.52
N GLY A 1176 -18.66 49.26 30.45
CA GLY A 1176 -17.38 49.56 31.08
C GLY A 1176 -17.37 49.40 32.61
N PHE A 1177 -18.26 48.59 33.19
CA PHE A 1177 -18.40 48.45 34.66
C PHE A 1177 -17.16 47.92 35.39
N HIS A 1178 -16.16 47.38 34.69
CA HIS A 1178 -14.87 47.02 35.31
C HIS A 1178 -13.89 48.20 35.43
N SER A 1179 -14.24 49.37 34.89
CA SER A 1179 -13.44 50.60 35.02
C SER A 1179 -13.46 51.17 36.44
N MET A 1180 -12.42 51.93 36.78
CA MET A 1180 -12.31 52.60 38.09
C MET A 1180 -13.43 53.63 38.27
N ALA A 1181 -13.78 54.37 37.22
CA ALA A 1181 -14.85 55.36 37.27
C ALA A 1181 -16.20 54.72 37.58
N ALA A 1182 -16.54 53.61 36.92
CA ALA A 1182 -17.79 52.92 37.15
C ALA A 1182 -17.88 52.31 38.57
N MET A 1183 -16.80 51.71 39.08
CA MET A 1183 -16.76 51.16 40.44
C MET A 1183 -16.74 52.25 41.53
N SER A 1184 -16.01 53.35 41.31
CA SER A 1184 -16.03 54.50 42.21
C SER A 1184 -17.43 55.12 42.27
N ALA A 1185 -18.11 55.26 41.12
CA ALA A 1185 -19.47 55.78 41.08
C ALA A 1185 -20.47 54.88 41.81
N LEU A 1186 -20.31 53.56 41.72
CA LEU A 1186 -21.17 52.59 42.42
C LEU A 1186 -20.96 52.63 43.94
N LEU A 1187 -19.71 52.72 44.40
CA LEU A 1187 -19.37 52.62 45.82
C LEU A 1187 -19.45 53.95 46.57
N ARG A 1188 -19.57 55.07 45.85
CA ARG A 1188 -19.68 56.40 46.44
C ARG A 1188 -20.95 56.53 47.28
N GLY A 1189 -20.77 56.93 48.54
CA GLY A 1189 -21.89 57.06 49.47
C GLY A 1189 -22.45 55.72 49.96
N SER A 1190 -21.73 54.61 49.78
CA SER A 1190 -21.98 53.35 50.48
C SER A 1190 -21.61 53.44 51.96
N ASN A 1191 -22.30 52.67 52.82
CA ASN A 1191 -21.88 52.40 54.20
C ASN A 1191 -20.86 51.25 54.30
N ALA A 1192 -20.67 50.47 53.23
CA ALA A 1192 -19.81 49.28 53.25
C ALA A 1192 -18.34 49.55 53.60
N PRO A 1193 -17.71 50.66 53.17
CA PRO A 1193 -16.34 51.00 53.58
C PRO A 1193 -16.19 51.27 55.08
N ASP A 1194 -17.23 51.78 55.74
CA ASP A 1194 -17.21 52.18 57.16
C ASP A 1194 -17.15 50.95 58.10
N HIS A 1195 -17.60 49.78 57.62
CA HIS A 1195 -17.58 48.51 58.36
C HIS A 1195 -16.30 47.69 58.15
N LEU A 1196 -15.32 48.21 57.40
CA LEU A 1196 -14.05 47.52 57.16
C LEU A 1196 -13.07 47.76 58.33
N PRO A 1197 -12.43 46.72 58.90
CA PRO A 1197 -11.52 46.85 60.04
C PRO A 1197 -10.28 47.68 59.70
N GLU A 1198 -9.67 48.37 60.66
CA GLU A 1198 -8.41 49.11 60.44
C GLU A 1198 -7.29 48.20 59.91
N ASN A 1199 -6.39 48.76 59.07
CA ASN A 1199 -5.29 48.04 58.41
C ASN A 1199 -5.73 46.83 57.55
N THR A 1200 -6.91 46.92 56.92
CA THR A 1200 -7.52 45.84 56.12
C THR A 1200 -6.58 45.29 55.03
N GLU A 1201 -5.75 46.15 54.44
CA GLU A 1201 -4.82 45.83 53.37
C GLU A 1201 -3.71 44.84 53.78
N LEU A 1202 -3.38 44.75 55.07
CA LEU A 1202 -2.32 43.90 55.62
C LEU A 1202 -2.81 42.54 56.16
N LEU A 1203 -4.13 42.37 56.37
CA LEU A 1203 -4.70 41.13 56.91
C LEU A 1203 -4.58 39.98 55.91
N SER A 1204 -4.60 38.73 56.39
CA SER A 1204 -4.72 37.54 55.50
C SER A 1204 -6.16 37.37 54.97
N SER A 1205 -6.36 36.66 53.87
CA SER A 1205 -7.71 36.49 53.28
C SER A 1205 -8.68 35.81 54.25
N ASP A 1206 -8.21 34.78 54.96
CA ASP A 1206 -9.04 34.02 55.89
C ASP A 1206 -9.36 34.83 57.16
N GLU A 1207 -8.42 35.64 57.63
CA GLU A 1207 -8.63 36.53 58.78
C GLU A 1207 -9.60 37.67 58.45
N LEU A 1208 -9.49 38.27 57.26
CA LEU A 1208 -10.43 39.29 56.81
C LEU A 1208 -11.84 38.74 56.65
N HIS A 1209 -11.99 37.56 56.04
CA HIS A 1209 -13.30 36.92 55.90
C HIS A 1209 -13.90 36.51 57.26
N GLY A 1210 -13.06 36.12 58.22
CA GLY A 1210 -13.48 35.84 59.59
C GLY A 1210 -13.99 37.08 60.32
N ARG A 1211 -13.31 38.23 60.18
CA ARG A 1211 -13.74 39.50 60.80
C ARG A 1211 -14.97 40.13 60.16
N LEU A 1212 -15.29 39.77 58.92
CA LEU A 1212 -16.47 40.26 58.19
C LEU A 1212 -17.59 39.19 58.07
N ALA A 1213 -17.53 38.11 58.85
CA ALA A 1213 -18.42 36.96 58.70
C ALA A 1213 -19.90 37.30 58.96
N ASP A 1214 -20.16 38.26 59.85
CA ASP A 1214 -21.52 38.67 60.24
C ASP A 1214 -22.14 39.71 59.29
N LEU A 1215 -21.36 40.23 58.32
CA LEU A 1215 -21.82 41.25 57.40
C LEU A 1215 -22.46 40.64 56.15
N ASN A 1216 -23.62 41.19 55.77
CA ASN A 1216 -24.37 40.80 54.59
C ASN A 1216 -24.48 41.96 53.60
N PHE A 1217 -23.92 41.80 52.41
CA PHE A 1217 -23.89 42.82 51.36
C PHE A 1217 -25.05 42.65 50.38
N SER A 1218 -25.64 43.75 49.90
CA SER A 1218 -26.61 43.74 48.81
C SER A 1218 -26.46 44.96 47.90
N LEU A 1219 -26.75 44.80 46.60
CA LEU A 1219 -26.81 45.86 45.59
C LEU A 1219 -28.26 46.32 45.43
N GLY A 1220 -28.53 47.60 45.66
CA GLY A 1220 -29.87 48.16 45.51
C GLY A 1220 -29.99 49.59 46.01
N TRP A 1221 -31.23 50.02 46.25
CA TRP A 1221 -31.52 51.33 46.83
C TRP A 1221 -31.41 51.27 48.35
N PHE A 1222 -30.63 52.18 48.92
CA PHE A 1222 -30.49 52.38 50.35
C PHE A 1222 -30.88 53.81 50.73
N GLN A 1223 -31.34 54.01 51.95
CA GLN A 1223 -31.69 55.30 52.52
C GLN A 1223 -30.86 55.59 53.76
N ARG A 1224 -30.22 56.76 53.80
CA ARG A 1224 -29.52 57.27 54.99
C ARG A 1224 -30.54 57.76 56.02
N ALA A 1225 -30.42 57.32 57.27
CA ALA A 1225 -31.37 57.66 58.33
C ALA A 1225 -31.40 59.18 58.62
N MET A 1226 -30.23 59.81 58.74
CA MET A 1226 -30.11 61.24 59.05
C MET A 1226 -30.47 62.19 57.88
N SER A 1227 -30.05 61.88 56.65
CA SER A 1227 -30.23 62.79 55.50
C SER A 1227 -31.44 62.46 54.61
N GLN A 1228 -32.10 61.32 54.84
CA GLN A 1228 -33.20 60.79 54.01
C GLN A 1228 -32.85 60.60 52.51
N THR A 1229 -31.59 60.78 52.13
CA THR A 1229 -31.12 60.66 50.74
C THR A 1229 -31.11 59.20 50.29
N LYS A 1230 -31.68 58.93 49.11
CA LYS A 1230 -31.65 57.61 48.47
C LYS A 1230 -30.41 57.46 47.62
N VAL A 1231 -29.65 56.39 47.83
CA VAL A 1231 -28.42 56.09 47.07
C VAL A 1231 -28.51 54.67 46.53
N PHE A 1232 -28.18 54.49 45.24
CA PHE A 1232 -28.07 53.16 44.64
C PHE A 1232 -26.61 52.68 44.73
N THR A 1233 -26.34 51.67 45.55
CA THR A 1233 -24.97 51.24 45.86
C THR A 1233 -24.92 49.79 46.34
N VAL A 1234 -23.72 49.26 46.56
CA VAL A 1234 -23.49 48.02 47.31
C VAL A 1234 -23.30 48.38 48.78
N GLY A 1235 -24.27 48.06 49.63
CA GLY A 1235 -24.26 48.39 51.06
C GLY A 1235 -24.38 47.16 51.96
N VAL A 1236 -24.02 47.34 53.24
CA VAL A 1236 -24.19 46.34 54.30
C VAL A 1236 -25.61 46.42 54.85
N ARG A 1237 -26.31 45.27 54.90
CA ARG A 1237 -27.64 45.13 55.49
C ARG A 1237 -27.57 45.04 57.01
N GLY A 1238 -28.59 45.60 57.68
CA GLY A 1238 -28.73 45.53 59.14
C GLY A 1238 -28.11 46.72 59.88
N ASP A 1239 -27.55 47.69 59.15
CA ASP A 1239 -27.07 48.95 59.68
C ASP A 1239 -28.26 49.89 59.97
N SER A 1240 -28.36 50.39 61.21
CA SER A 1240 -29.44 51.28 61.64
C SER A 1240 -29.42 52.64 60.95
N GLU A 1241 -28.25 53.08 60.48
CA GLU A 1241 -28.06 54.38 59.81
C GLU A 1241 -28.23 54.30 58.28
N PHE A 1242 -28.31 53.08 57.71
CA PHE A 1242 -28.36 52.84 56.27
C PHE A 1242 -29.35 51.72 55.89
N GLN A 1243 -30.62 52.08 55.72
CA GLN A 1243 -31.70 51.13 55.51
C GLN A 1243 -31.82 50.68 54.04
N PHE A 1244 -31.91 49.37 53.80
CA PHE A 1244 -32.14 48.81 52.47
C PHE A 1244 -33.62 48.92 52.04
N LEU A 1245 -33.89 49.63 50.95
CA LEU A 1245 -35.24 49.86 50.41
C LEU A 1245 -35.69 48.79 49.42
N GLY A 1246 -34.75 48.09 48.76
CA GLY A 1246 -35.05 47.11 47.73
C GLY A 1246 -34.04 47.10 46.59
N ALA A 1247 -34.07 46.05 45.78
CA ALA A 1247 -33.33 46.01 44.52
C ALA A 1247 -33.89 47.03 43.51
N LYS A 1248 -33.20 47.23 42.38
CA LYS A 1248 -33.62 48.15 41.31
C LYS A 1248 -35.07 47.86 40.89
N ALA A 1249 -35.98 48.81 41.13
CA ALA A 1249 -37.40 48.66 40.83
C ALA A 1249 -37.65 48.56 39.31
N ARG A 1250 -38.60 47.72 38.93
CA ARG A 1250 -38.98 47.44 37.54
C ARG A 1250 -39.69 48.66 36.95
N LYS A 1251 -39.12 49.34 35.94
CA LYS A 1251 -39.92 50.23 35.07
C LYS A 1251 -40.91 49.34 34.30
N VAL A 1252 -42.13 49.18 34.81
CA VAL A 1252 -43.26 48.63 34.07
C VAL A 1252 -43.90 49.81 33.35
N GLY A 1253 -43.60 49.96 32.07
CA GLY A 1253 -44.17 51.01 31.23
C GLY A 1253 -43.12 51.70 30.36
N GLU A 1254 -42.84 51.12 29.20
CA GLU A 1254 -42.49 51.85 27.98
C GLU A 1254 -42.91 50.94 26.82
N GLN A 1255 -44.01 51.36 26.17
CA GLN A 1255 -44.62 50.76 24.98
C GLN A 1255 -43.72 50.95 23.77
#